data_AF-A0A1H4XVK1-F1
#
_entry.id   AF-A0A1H4XVK1-F1
#
_cell.length_a   1.000
_cell.length_b   1.000
_cell.length_c   1.000
_cell.angle_alpha   90.00
_cell.angle_beta   90.00
_cell.angle_gamma   90.00
#
_symmetry.space_group_name_H-M   'P 1'
#
loop_
_entity.id
_entity.type
_entity.pdbx_description
1 polymer ?
#
loop_
_entity_poly.entity_id
_entity_poly.type
_entity_poly.pdbx_seq_one_letter_code
_entity_poly.pdbx_strand_id
1 'polypeptide(L)'
;MTRRSWSFRMTIAAVVAALTTTCLAAAVNADTTVGPSGMTVTPSSAGGQVSDWRAGTVVKLWSNGAVSIPVVTANAGGKLEIRARGEICRGAPVMAVKRGGATLATVTLGSGWSTYSVGLGAQAGSSPVTLEFTNDYRWWFCDRNLYVASVAVRDGAMTPTPTPTPTTTVPTTTVPTTTVPTTTVPTTTVPTTTVPTTTVPTTTVPTTTVPTTTVPTTTATATQTGGPDPSTGCPVNMYQARYFNNTTATGNPVAVQCENAPGGTFFGVPLSGVNQDNFSVDYNGVIDVPATGEYFVSTSLGNVTAKVWIDDALALEKPSTYWGTTNVQRTMQKGRHKVRLTYANASGIAHVGFAIPRATPGVPSNNGNYFSADSFWNQPVPVDAKVDPRSAGWISALDARSNGAWVNTSEWTTTVYNAPPGTPTIDVRVTNTNRLLTIPYLPTYRPTNDADHHMAVIDDASGCLYEFQGFNSSDRSAAASASYRAYTGSGGHDPAPGHAGGEFSYLAGLITPQDVESGVIDHALRYAMPGNSPNYVYPGTRSDGTTLGGVPEGTRLQLDPNLDLSRFGLSPFQLMLARALQVYGGFNADHADLFVFYARSTNDGSSYAQPIQQLPDALLQHLRFLAPSISSTDIYLDRSDDPGCNQQR
;
A
#
# COMPACT_ATOMS: atom_id res chain seq x y z
N MET A 1 37.38 -54.68 -25.16
CA MET A 1 38.01 -53.70 -26.08
C MET A 1 36.88 -52.80 -26.56
N THR A 2 36.87 -51.47 -26.48
CA THR A 2 37.78 -50.45 -25.96
C THR A 2 36.94 -49.17 -25.95
N ARG A 3 36.87 -48.47 -24.81
CA ARG A 3 36.39 -47.09 -24.70
C ARG A 3 37.27 -46.18 -25.58
N ARG A 4 36.69 -45.14 -26.18
CA ARG A 4 37.42 -43.93 -26.56
C ARG A 4 36.72 -42.71 -25.98
N SER A 5 37.25 -42.27 -24.85
CA SER A 5 37.39 -40.86 -24.48
C SER A 5 38.15 -40.11 -25.58
N TRP A 6 38.12 -38.78 -25.58
CA TRP A 6 39.31 -37.92 -25.72
C TRP A 6 39.01 -36.55 -25.10
N SER A 7 39.93 -36.15 -24.23
CA SER A 7 40.01 -34.88 -23.54
C SER A 7 40.85 -33.91 -24.39
N PHE A 8 40.57 -32.60 -24.34
CA PHE A 8 41.56 -31.59 -24.69
C PHE A 8 41.70 -30.56 -23.57
N ARG A 9 42.94 -30.34 -23.18
CA ARG A 9 43.41 -29.50 -22.06
C ARG A 9 43.49 -28.03 -22.49
N MET A 10 43.25 -27.15 -21.50
CA MET A 10 43.66 -25.74 -21.47
C MET A 10 45.17 -25.58 -21.71
N THR A 11 45.61 -24.47 -22.33
CA THR A 11 46.56 -23.51 -21.72
C THR A 11 46.50 -22.14 -22.43
N ILE A 12 46.64 -21.09 -21.63
CA ILE A 12 46.55 -19.64 -21.85
C ILE A 12 47.92 -19.02 -22.25
N ALA A 13 47.92 -17.95 -23.07
CA ALA A 13 48.70 -16.68 -22.96
C ALA A 13 48.80 -15.97 -24.34
N ALA A 14 48.13 -14.81 -24.57
CA ALA A 14 48.57 -13.41 -24.36
C ALA A 14 49.60 -12.94 -25.44
N VAL A 15 49.51 -11.82 -26.19
CA VAL A 15 49.35 -10.38 -25.82
C VAL A 15 49.12 -9.51 -27.11
N VAL A 16 48.06 -8.68 -27.10
CA VAL A 16 47.90 -7.21 -27.39
C VAL A 16 48.32 -6.52 -28.72
N ALA A 17 47.37 -5.66 -29.19
CA ALA A 17 47.45 -4.35 -29.89
C ALA A 17 46.92 -4.35 -31.35
N ALA A 18 46.08 -3.43 -31.84
CA ALA A 18 45.27 -2.33 -31.30
C ALA A 18 44.33 -1.87 -32.44
N LEU A 19 43.06 -1.58 -32.19
CA LEU A 19 42.25 -0.59 -32.94
C LEU A 19 40.95 -0.31 -32.17
N THR A 20 41.03 0.76 -31.37
CA THR A 20 39.96 1.61 -30.85
C THR A 20 39.27 2.31 -32.04
N THR A 21 38.01 2.76 -32.07
CA THR A 21 37.14 3.47 -31.11
C THR A 21 35.77 3.63 -31.79
N THR A 22 34.68 3.46 -31.03
CA THR A 22 33.50 4.35 -30.88
C THR A 22 32.24 3.55 -30.58
N CYS A 23 31.98 3.34 -29.28
CA CYS A 23 30.65 3.27 -28.68
C CYS A 23 30.85 3.46 -27.17
N LEU A 24 31.12 4.69 -26.74
CA LEU A 24 30.92 5.08 -25.35
C LEU A 24 29.42 5.30 -25.17
N ALA A 25 28.69 4.21 -24.95
CA ALA A 25 27.50 4.31 -24.12
C ALA A 25 28.01 4.67 -22.73
N ALA A 26 27.66 5.87 -22.24
CA ALA A 26 27.90 6.22 -20.85
C ALA A 26 27.16 5.20 -19.99
N ALA A 27 27.89 4.25 -19.42
CA ALA A 27 27.39 3.42 -18.34
C ALA A 27 27.05 4.38 -17.19
N VAL A 28 25.75 4.56 -16.94
CA VAL A 28 25.27 5.23 -15.74
C VAL A 28 25.73 4.33 -14.59
N ASN A 29 26.76 4.73 -13.85
CA ASN A 29 27.18 3.98 -12.68
C ASN A 29 26.06 4.09 -11.64
N ALA A 30 25.46 2.94 -11.30
CA ALA A 30 24.39 2.87 -10.32
C ALA A 30 24.92 3.20 -8.92
N ASP A 31 24.08 3.82 -8.10
CA ASP A 31 24.32 3.95 -6.66
C ASP A 31 24.72 2.60 -6.07
N THR A 32 25.78 2.57 -5.26
CA THR A 32 26.28 1.34 -4.64
C THR A 32 26.17 1.44 -3.13
N THR A 33 25.58 0.42 -2.50
CA THR A 33 25.49 0.31 -1.04
C THR A 33 26.36 -0.84 -0.56
N VAL A 34 27.30 -0.53 0.34
CA VAL A 34 28.13 -1.53 0.99
C VAL A 34 27.60 -1.77 2.40
N GLY A 35 27.23 -3.02 2.66
CA GLY A 35 26.86 -3.51 4.00
C GLY A 35 28.07 -4.02 4.80
N PRO A 36 27.86 -4.51 6.02
CA PRO A 36 28.93 -4.87 6.96
C PRO A 36 29.89 -5.94 6.43
N SER A 37 29.40 -6.87 5.60
CA SER A 37 30.20 -7.93 4.97
C SER A 37 31.24 -7.42 3.98
N GLY A 38 31.02 -6.24 3.40
CA GLY A 38 31.98 -5.57 2.52
C GLY A 38 32.90 -4.58 3.22
N MET A 39 32.81 -4.45 4.55
CA MET A 39 33.57 -3.49 5.34
C MET A 39 34.76 -4.15 6.04
N THR A 40 35.91 -3.48 6.07
CA THR A 40 37.12 -3.98 6.76
C THR A 40 37.51 -3.05 7.90
N VAL A 41 37.72 -3.61 9.10
CA VAL A 41 38.13 -2.84 10.29
C VAL A 41 39.65 -2.77 10.41
N THR A 42 40.20 -1.61 10.76
CA THR A 42 41.64 -1.39 10.95
C THR A 42 41.92 -0.49 12.18
N PRO A 43 42.79 -0.91 13.12
CA PRO A 43 43.31 -2.28 13.26
C PRO A 43 42.15 -3.25 13.57
N SER A 44 42.31 -4.55 13.25
CA SER A 44 41.26 -5.55 13.50
C SER A 44 40.88 -5.69 14.98
N SER A 45 41.73 -5.21 15.90
CA SER A 45 41.46 -5.16 17.33
C SER A 45 40.49 -4.03 17.75
N ALA A 46 40.24 -3.06 16.87
CA ALA A 46 39.41 -1.89 17.19
C ALA A 46 37.91 -2.11 16.98
N GLY A 47 37.51 -3.22 16.36
CA GLY A 47 36.11 -3.46 16.03
C GLY A 47 35.88 -4.72 15.20
N GLY A 48 34.62 -4.99 14.91
CA GLY A 48 34.20 -6.16 14.16
C GLY A 48 32.69 -6.19 13.93
N GLN A 49 32.23 -7.20 13.20
CA GLN A 49 30.80 -7.39 12.98
C GLN A 49 30.12 -7.89 14.25
N VAL A 50 28.96 -7.30 14.56
CA VAL A 50 28.10 -7.70 15.67
C VAL A 50 26.65 -7.74 15.21
N SER A 51 25.81 -8.46 15.96
CA SER A 51 24.36 -8.41 15.77
C SER A 51 23.77 -7.22 16.54
N ASP A 52 22.94 -6.43 15.87
CA ASP A 52 22.16 -5.34 16.41
C ASP A 52 20.67 -5.63 16.21
N TRP A 53 19.90 -5.53 17.28
CA TRP A 53 18.48 -5.89 17.28
C TRP A 53 17.60 -4.97 16.43
N ARG A 54 18.09 -3.78 16.01
CA ARG A 54 17.37 -2.85 15.12
C ARG A 54 17.89 -2.84 13.69
N ALA A 55 19.16 -3.14 13.46
CA ALA A 55 19.80 -3.00 12.15
C ALA A 55 20.39 -4.30 11.58
N GLY A 56 20.15 -5.45 12.23
CA GLY A 56 20.71 -6.74 11.82
C GLY A 56 22.21 -6.80 12.08
N THR A 57 22.98 -7.35 11.14
CA THR A 57 24.46 -7.33 11.24
C THR A 57 24.95 -5.90 11.02
N VAL A 58 25.89 -5.44 11.85
CA VAL A 58 26.53 -4.11 11.76
C VAL A 58 28.01 -4.21 12.10
N VAL A 59 28.83 -3.24 11.69
CA VAL A 59 30.21 -3.12 12.18
C VAL A 59 30.23 -2.22 13.42
N LYS A 60 30.70 -2.76 14.55
CA LYS A 60 30.96 -2.01 15.77
C LYS A 60 32.45 -1.70 15.88
N LEU A 61 32.81 -0.43 16.03
CA LEU A 61 34.11 0.00 16.53
C LEU A 61 34.00 0.24 18.04
N TRP A 62 34.78 -0.49 18.82
CA TRP A 62 34.84 -0.40 20.27
C TRP A 62 36.12 0.23 20.82
N SER A 63 36.99 0.69 19.93
CA SER A 63 38.07 1.62 20.26
C SER A 63 38.44 2.45 19.03
N ASN A 64 39.36 3.41 19.19
CA ASN A 64 39.85 4.21 18.08
C ASN A 64 40.35 3.32 16.94
N GLY A 65 39.77 3.50 15.77
CA GLY A 65 40.00 2.66 14.61
C GLY A 65 39.15 3.12 13.44
N ALA A 66 39.24 2.41 12.33
CA ALA A 66 38.58 2.81 11.11
C ALA A 66 37.90 1.64 10.40
N VAL A 67 36.81 1.94 9.70
CA VAL A 67 36.16 1.04 8.75
C VAL A 67 36.51 1.49 7.34
N SER A 68 37.18 0.63 6.57
CA SER A 68 37.45 0.84 5.15
C SER A 68 36.37 0.20 4.29
N ILE A 69 35.88 0.98 3.33
CA ILE A 69 34.76 0.62 2.47
C ILE A 69 35.26 0.67 1.02
N PRO A 70 35.29 -0.46 0.30
CA PRO A 70 35.73 -0.51 -1.09
C PRO A 70 34.63 0.02 -2.00
N VAL A 71 34.63 1.33 -2.24
CA VAL A 71 33.66 1.99 -3.12
C VAL A 71 34.34 2.67 -4.30
N VAL A 72 33.74 2.52 -5.48
CA VAL A 72 34.13 3.23 -6.70
C VAL A 72 33.13 4.36 -6.93
N THR A 73 33.64 5.56 -7.14
CA THR A 73 32.84 6.73 -7.55
C THR A 73 33.30 7.16 -8.92
N ALA A 74 32.39 7.16 -9.88
CA ALA A 74 32.67 7.52 -11.26
C ALA A 74 32.50 9.01 -11.52
N ASN A 75 31.63 9.71 -10.78
CA ASN A 75 31.35 11.13 -11.02
C ASN A 75 31.90 12.04 -9.90
N ALA A 76 32.34 13.24 -10.28
CA ALA A 76 32.64 14.31 -9.35
C ALA A 76 31.33 14.95 -8.85
N GLY A 77 31.23 15.26 -7.55
CA GLY A 77 30.04 15.88 -6.95
C GLY A 77 29.04 14.91 -6.30
N GLY A 78 29.34 13.61 -6.23
CA GLY A 78 28.52 12.63 -5.51
C GLY A 78 28.47 12.86 -3.99
N LYS A 79 27.59 12.12 -3.30
CA LYS A 79 27.51 12.10 -1.84
C LYS A 79 27.55 10.69 -1.27
N LEU A 80 27.98 10.57 -0.03
CA LEU A 80 27.88 9.37 0.80
C LEU A 80 26.69 9.50 1.73
N GLU A 81 25.90 8.43 1.85
CA GLU A 81 24.86 8.26 2.86
C GLU A 81 25.30 7.14 3.81
N ILE A 82 25.61 7.50 5.06
CA ILE A 82 26.20 6.59 6.04
C ILE A 82 25.14 6.32 7.12
N ARG A 83 24.61 5.09 7.19
CA ARG A 83 23.68 4.68 8.26
C ARG A 83 24.49 4.24 9.47
N ALA A 84 24.51 5.08 10.50
CA ALA A 84 25.35 4.89 11.68
C ALA A 84 24.63 5.28 12.98
N ARG A 85 25.14 4.80 14.12
CA ARG A 85 24.75 5.25 15.46
C ARG A 85 25.94 5.21 16.42
N GLY A 86 25.77 5.84 17.57
CA GLY A 86 26.74 5.84 18.67
C GLY A 86 26.22 5.20 19.96
N GLU A 87 27.13 4.70 20.78
CA GLU A 87 26.92 4.58 22.23
C GLU A 87 27.51 5.81 22.90
N ILE A 88 26.69 6.54 23.66
CA ILE A 88 27.09 7.80 24.29
C ILE A 88 27.71 7.49 25.66
N CYS A 89 28.93 7.95 25.87
CA CYS A 89 29.61 7.86 27.16
C CYS A 89 30.46 9.11 27.35
N ARG A 90 30.05 10.01 28.26
CA ARG A 90 30.66 11.35 28.48
C ARG A 90 30.87 12.17 27.21
N GLY A 91 29.91 12.11 26.29
CA GLY A 91 29.97 12.70 24.97
C GLY A 91 29.65 11.67 23.87
N ALA A 92 29.25 12.17 22.71
CA ALA A 92 28.91 11.36 21.56
C ALA A 92 30.17 10.90 20.78
N PRO A 93 30.10 9.74 20.11
CA PRO A 93 31.16 9.31 19.21
C PRO A 93 31.24 10.21 17.97
N VAL A 94 32.47 10.44 17.53
CA VAL A 94 32.83 11.28 16.41
C VAL A 94 33.44 10.42 15.31
N MET A 95 32.84 10.53 14.14
CA MET A 95 33.23 9.83 12.92
C MET A 95 33.88 10.82 11.95
N ALA A 96 35.17 10.65 11.66
CA ALA A 96 35.82 11.35 10.56
C ALA A 96 35.69 10.53 9.27
N VAL A 97 35.04 11.11 8.26
CA VAL A 97 34.87 10.51 6.93
C VAL A 97 36.03 10.94 6.06
N LYS A 98 36.81 9.98 5.57
CA LYS A 98 38.05 10.23 4.81
C LYS A 98 38.05 9.50 3.47
N ARG A 99 38.80 10.05 2.52
CA ARG A 99 39.13 9.39 1.23
C ARG A 99 40.56 9.76 0.84
N GLY A 100 41.37 8.75 0.50
CA GLY A 100 42.77 8.97 0.12
C GLY A 100 43.60 9.74 1.17
N GLY A 101 43.23 9.63 2.46
CA GLY A 101 43.86 10.35 3.57
C GLY A 101 43.30 11.76 3.85
N ALA A 102 42.49 12.34 2.95
CA ALA A 102 41.85 13.64 3.16
C ALA A 102 40.52 13.48 3.94
N THR A 103 40.28 14.35 4.92
CA THR A 103 39.01 14.39 5.67
C THR A 103 37.96 15.18 4.90
N LEU A 104 36.85 14.51 4.55
CA LEU A 104 35.70 15.08 3.87
C LEU A 104 34.70 15.72 4.84
N ALA A 105 34.48 15.07 5.99
CA ALA A 105 33.63 15.60 7.06
C ALA A 105 33.98 14.97 8.41
N THR A 106 33.61 15.65 9.49
CA THR A 106 33.62 15.13 10.85
C THR A 106 32.19 15.18 11.38
N VAL A 107 31.65 14.03 11.79
CA VAL A 107 30.24 13.85 12.14
C VAL A 107 30.12 13.35 13.57
N THR A 108 29.36 14.04 14.40
CA THR A 108 29.00 13.59 15.75
C THR A 108 27.72 12.75 15.70
N LEU A 109 27.77 11.53 16.23
CA LEU A 109 26.66 10.56 16.10
C LEU A 109 25.69 10.60 17.29
N GLY A 110 24.40 10.52 17.01
CA GLY A 110 23.36 10.29 18.01
C GLY A 110 23.31 8.84 18.53
N SER A 111 22.54 8.60 19.60
CA SER A 111 22.33 7.26 20.15
C SER A 111 21.43 6.36 19.30
N GLY A 112 20.54 6.97 18.49
CA GLY A 112 19.69 6.27 17.53
C GLY A 112 20.37 6.04 16.18
N TRP A 113 19.85 5.08 15.40
CA TRP A 113 20.21 4.91 14.00
C TRP A 113 19.78 6.13 13.19
N SER A 114 20.70 6.68 12.40
CA SER A 114 20.43 7.82 11.51
C SER A 114 21.31 7.73 10.26
N THR A 115 20.90 8.39 9.20
CA THR A 115 21.67 8.46 7.95
C THR A 115 22.34 9.82 7.84
N TYR A 116 23.67 9.82 7.82
CA TYR A 116 24.50 11.02 7.71
C TYR A 116 24.96 11.20 6.26
N SER A 117 24.67 12.36 5.68
CA SER A 117 25.05 12.70 4.31
C SER A 117 26.38 13.47 4.28
N VAL A 118 27.36 13.01 3.51
CA VAL A 118 28.67 13.65 3.34
C VAL A 118 28.98 13.82 1.87
N GLY A 119 29.23 15.06 1.42
CA GLY A 119 29.63 15.32 0.03
C GLY A 119 31.03 14.76 -0.25
N LEU A 120 31.20 14.12 -1.41
CA LEU A 120 32.51 13.65 -1.89
C LEU A 120 33.33 14.77 -2.54
N GLY A 121 32.71 15.92 -2.83
CA GLY A 121 33.34 17.02 -3.55
C GLY A 121 33.83 16.60 -4.94
N ALA A 122 34.95 17.15 -5.39
CA ALA A 122 35.56 16.78 -6.68
C ALA A 122 36.29 15.41 -6.67
N GLN A 123 36.21 14.64 -5.58
CA GLN A 123 36.95 13.38 -5.41
C GLN A 123 36.23 12.22 -6.12
N ALA A 124 36.71 11.81 -7.29
CA ALA A 124 36.29 10.61 -8.02
C ALA A 124 37.40 9.53 -8.03
N GLY A 125 37.07 8.28 -8.35
CA GLY A 125 38.00 7.15 -8.42
C GLY A 125 37.70 5.97 -7.48
N SER A 126 38.65 5.04 -7.38
CA SER A 126 38.53 3.76 -6.66
C SER A 126 39.19 3.76 -5.27
N SER A 127 39.66 4.91 -4.79
CA SER A 127 40.23 5.01 -3.44
C SER A 127 39.14 4.73 -2.40
N PRO A 128 39.39 3.83 -1.42
CA PRO A 128 38.40 3.47 -0.43
C PRO A 128 37.99 4.69 0.40
N VAL A 129 36.73 4.68 0.83
CA VAL A 129 36.24 5.60 1.84
C VAL A 129 36.53 4.97 3.20
N THR A 130 37.00 5.78 4.13
CA THR A 130 37.36 5.35 5.48
C THR A 130 36.51 6.12 6.48
N LEU A 131 35.83 5.41 7.38
CA LEU A 131 35.11 5.99 8.52
C LEU A 131 35.95 5.76 9.77
N GLU A 132 36.53 6.82 10.31
CA GLU A 132 37.42 6.74 11.47
C GLU A 132 36.71 7.18 12.74
N PHE A 133 36.68 6.30 13.74
CA PHE A 133 36.21 6.62 15.09
C PHE A 133 37.37 7.25 15.87
N THR A 134 37.27 8.54 16.18
CA THR A 134 38.43 9.35 16.60
C THR A 134 38.49 9.67 18.10
N ASN A 135 37.41 9.43 18.85
CA ASN A 135 37.29 9.87 20.23
C ASN A 135 36.75 8.76 21.14
N ASP A 136 37.28 7.55 21.06
CA ASP A 136 36.98 6.50 22.02
C ASP A 136 37.13 6.98 23.47
N TYR A 137 36.25 6.50 24.33
CA TYR A 137 36.25 6.76 25.75
C TYR A 137 35.61 5.61 26.49
N ARG A 138 36.40 4.94 27.31
CA ARG A 138 35.96 3.84 28.16
C ARG A 138 36.27 4.13 29.62
N TRP A 139 35.24 4.11 30.46
CA TRP A 139 35.39 4.26 31.89
C TRP A 139 34.34 3.45 32.64
N TRP A 140 34.79 2.52 33.50
CA TRP A 140 34.08 1.64 34.45
C TRP A 140 32.61 1.26 34.20
N PHE A 141 31.71 2.22 34.00
CA PHE A 141 30.27 2.04 33.82
C PHE A 141 29.74 2.43 32.43
N CYS A 142 30.58 2.94 31.52
CA CYS A 142 30.19 3.16 30.13
C CYS A 142 31.35 3.03 29.15
N ASP A 143 31.00 2.79 27.90
CA ASP A 143 31.91 2.60 26.78
C ASP A 143 31.36 3.33 25.56
N ARG A 144 32.17 4.17 24.91
CA ARG A 144 31.76 4.95 23.76
C ARG A 144 32.10 4.17 22.50
N ASN A 145 31.07 3.78 21.74
CA ASN A 145 31.26 2.93 20.57
C ASN A 145 30.58 3.52 19.34
N LEU A 146 31.10 3.21 18.16
CA LEU A 146 30.54 3.63 16.88
C LEU A 146 30.01 2.40 16.13
N TYR A 147 28.81 2.50 15.57
CA TYR A 147 28.18 1.44 14.79
C TYR A 147 27.88 1.91 13.37
N VAL A 148 28.23 1.10 12.37
CA VAL A 148 27.93 1.35 10.95
C VAL A 148 27.14 0.18 10.39
N ALA A 149 25.94 0.46 9.88
CA ALA A 149 25.09 -0.54 9.23
C ALA A 149 25.35 -0.59 7.73
N SER A 150 25.45 0.57 7.06
CA SER A 150 25.69 0.64 5.62
C SER A 150 26.28 1.97 5.19
N VAL A 151 26.95 1.96 4.04
CA VAL A 151 27.37 3.17 3.33
C VAL A 151 26.93 3.09 1.88
N ALA A 152 26.07 4.02 1.48
CA ALA A 152 25.63 4.18 0.10
C ALA A 152 26.37 5.33 -0.57
N VAL A 153 26.89 5.06 -1.78
CA VAL A 153 27.42 6.07 -2.69
C VAL A 153 26.29 6.49 -3.61
N ARG A 154 25.95 7.78 -3.57
CA ARG A 154 25.00 8.41 -4.48
C ARG A 154 25.77 9.18 -5.52
N ASP A 155 26.04 8.52 -6.63
CA ASP A 155 26.89 9.03 -7.70
C ASP A 155 25.99 9.70 -8.75
N GLY A 156 25.53 10.92 -8.44
CA GLY A 156 24.50 11.62 -9.23
C GLY A 156 24.74 11.55 -10.73
N ALA A 157 23.65 11.40 -11.50
CA ALA A 157 23.71 11.41 -12.97
C ALA A 157 24.36 12.72 -13.47
N MET A 158 25.23 12.64 -14.48
CA MET A 158 25.79 13.82 -15.14
C MET A 158 24.66 14.75 -15.58
N THR A 159 24.66 16.00 -15.10
CA THR A 159 23.93 17.08 -15.77
C THR A 159 24.61 17.29 -17.12
N PRO A 160 23.96 17.03 -18.26
CA PRO A 160 24.60 17.27 -19.55
C PRO A 160 24.85 18.78 -19.68
N THR A 161 26.11 19.15 -19.88
CA THR A 161 26.49 20.50 -20.28
C THR A 161 25.81 20.83 -21.60
N PRO A 162 25.15 22.00 -21.76
CA PRO A 162 24.50 22.35 -23.01
C PRO A 162 25.57 22.46 -24.11
N THR A 163 25.43 21.64 -25.15
CA THR A 163 26.26 21.73 -26.36
C THR A 163 25.89 23.00 -27.12
N PRO A 164 26.85 23.84 -27.55
CA PRO A 164 26.55 25.09 -28.24
C PRO A 164 25.92 24.82 -29.61
N THR A 165 24.80 25.49 -29.88
CA THR A 165 24.07 25.46 -31.16
C THR A 165 24.95 26.00 -32.30
N PRO A 166 25.12 25.29 -33.44
CA PRO A 166 25.88 25.83 -34.56
C PRO A 166 25.08 26.92 -35.26
N THR A 167 25.66 28.11 -35.34
CA THR A 167 25.18 29.22 -36.16
C THR A 167 25.51 28.93 -37.62
N THR A 168 24.52 28.92 -38.51
CA THR A 168 24.74 28.94 -39.96
C THR A 168 24.14 30.22 -40.55
N THR A 169 24.97 30.92 -41.31
CA THR A 169 24.75 32.21 -41.94
C THR A 169 23.79 32.12 -43.14
N VAL A 170 22.87 33.08 -43.23
CA VAL A 170 21.92 33.24 -44.35
C VAL A 170 22.58 34.08 -45.46
N PRO A 171 22.60 33.63 -46.73
CA PRO A 171 22.77 34.51 -47.86
C PRO A 171 21.39 34.99 -48.37
N THR A 172 21.29 36.30 -48.55
CA THR A 172 20.14 37.03 -49.09
C THR A 172 20.04 36.83 -50.60
N THR A 173 18.88 36.41 -51.14
CA THR A 173 18.41 36.89 -52.47
C THR A 173 16.90 36.70 -52.67
N THR A 174 16.40 37.55 -53.57
CA THR A 174 15.05 38.05 -53.85
C THR A 174 13.96 37.06 -54.30
N VAL A 175 12.74 37.39 -53.90
CA VAL A 175 11.44 36.81 -54.29
C VAL A 175 11.13 37.01 -55.78
N PRO A 176 10.52 36.01 -56.44
CA PRO A 176 9.45 36.29 -57.38
C PRO A 176 8.15 35.51 -57.06
N THR A 177 7.05 36.16 -57.44
CA THR A 177 5.66 35.84 -57.10
C THR A 177 5.02 34.86 -58.09
N THR A 178 4.12 34.01 -57.57
CA THR A 178 2.92 33.38 -58.20
C THR A 178 3.07 32.39 -59.37
N THR A 179 2.58 31.16 -59.18
CA THR A 179 1.25 30.68 -59.61
C THR A 179 1.06 29.21 -59.20
N VAL A 180 -0.16 28.84 -58.80
CA VAL A 180 -0.57 27.49 -58.39
C VAL A 180 -0.94 26.66 -59.63
N PRO A 181 -0.53 25.38 -59.70
CA PRO A 181 -1.33 24.38 -60.37
C PRO A 181 -1.68 23.20 -59.45
N THR A 182 -2.98 22.91 -59.43
CA THR A 182 -3.62 21.70 -58.93
C THR A 182 -3.07 20.48 -59.67
N THR A 183 -2.61 19.44 -58.96
CA THR A 183 -2.37 18.12 -59.56
C THR A 183 -2.77 17.00 -58.61
N THR A 184 -3.52 16.05 -59.17
CA THR A 184 -4.09 14.84 -58.57
C THR A 184 -3.02 13.82 -58.15
N VAL A 185 -3.16 13.22 -56.96
CA VAL A 185 -2.31 12.10 -56.52
C VAL A 185 -2.92 10.76 -56.95
N PRO A 186 -2.18 9.86 -57.63
CA PRO A 186 -2.67 8.54 -58.01
C PRO A 186 -2.57 7.54 -56.84
N THR A 187 -3.53 6.65 -56.80
CA THR A 187 -3.60 5.47 -55.94
C THR A 187 -2.49 4.49 -56.33
N THR A 188 -1.70 4.01 -55.36
CA THR A 188 -0.73 2.92 -55.60
C THR A 188 -1.02 1.77 -54.62
N THR A 189 -1.33 0.60 -55.18
CA THR A 189 -1.55 -0.67 -54.49
C THR A 189 -0.23 -1.33 -54.13
N VAL A 190 -0.07 -1.76 -52.87
CA VAL A 190 1.07 -2.57 -52.42
C VAL A 190 0.75 -4.06 -52.64
N PRO A 191 1.64 -4.85 -53.26
CA PRO A 191 1.41 -6.28 -53.47
C PRO A 191 1.68 -7.09 -52.20
N THR A 192 0.73 -7.97 -51.89
CA THR A 192 0.80 -9.01 -50.86
C THR A 192 1.77 -10.11 -51.28
N THR A 193 2.71 -10.49 -50.40
CA THR A 193 3.54 -11.70 -50.61
C THR A 193 3.14 -12.74 -49.56
N THR A 194 2.70 -13.91 -50.03
CA THR A 194 2.24 -15.04 -49.23
C THR A 194 3.40 -15.95 -48.82
N VAL A 195 3.51 -16.26 -47.54
CA VAL A 195 4.36 -17.35 -47.00
C VAL A 195 3.50 -18.62 -46.90
N PRO A 196 3.95 -19.78 -47.42
CA PRO A 196 3.20 -21.02 -47.25
C PRO A 196 3.57 -21.65 -45.91
N THR A 197 2.56 -21.93 -45.08
CA THR A 197 2.74 -22.74 -43.87
C THR A 197 1.85 -23.98 -43.96
N THR A 198 2.50 -25.13 -43.87
CA THR A 198 1.98 -26.48 -43.97
C THR A 198 1.03 -26.79 -42.81
N THR A 199 -0.14 -27.37 -43.12
CA THR A 199 -1.17 -27.77 -42.16
C THR A 199 -0.87 -29.11 -41.51
N VAL A 200 -0.95 -29.19 -40.18
CA VAL A 200 -1.12 -30.43 -39.40
C VAL A 200 -2.63 -30.64 -39.19
N PRO A 201 -3.19 -31.86 -39.37
CA PRO A 201 -4.62 -32.06 -39.20
C PRO A 201 -4.95 -32.22 -37.71
N THR A 202 -5.89 -31.41 -37.22
CA THR A 202 -6.49 -31.58 -35.89
C THR A 202 -7.99 -31.79 -36.05
N THR A 203 -8.48 -32.86 -35.44
CA THR A 203 -9.84 -33.38 -35.46
C THR A 203 -10.84 -32.37 -34.86
N THR A 204 -11.94 -32.11 -35.56
CA THR A 204 -13.00 -31.19 -35.13
C THR A 204 -14.00 -31.86 -34.18
N VAL A 205 -14.26 -31.23 -33.02
CA VAL A 205 -15.45 -31.45 -32.18
C VAL A 205 -16.52 -30.43 -32.62
N PRO A 206 -17.80 -30.81 -32.78
CA PRO A 206 -18.81 -29.89 -33.31
C PRO A 206 -19.21 -28.85 -32.25
N THR A 207 -19.19 -27.57 -32.64
CA THR A 207 -19.71 -26.46 -31.82
C THR A 207 -21.03 -25.97 -32.44
N THR A 208 -22.08 -25.95 -31.62
CA THR A 208 -23.43 -25.49 -31.97
C THR A 208 -23.43 -23.97 -32.17
N THR A 209 -24.04 -23.50 -33.27
CA THR A 209 -24.22 -22.08 -33.60
C THR A 209 -25.32 -21.43 -32.77
N VAL A 210 -25.00 -20.32 -32.09
CA VAL A 210 -25.97 -19.38 -31.50
C VAL A 210 -26.13 -18.18 -32.46
N PRO A 211 -27.35 -17.71 -32.77
CA PRO A 211 -27.56 -16.73 -33.82
C PRO A 211 -27.14 -15.32 -33.40
N THR A 212 -26.56 -14.58 -34.35
CA THR A 212 -26.10 -13.20 -34.20
C THR A 212 -27.28 -12.25 -34.44
N THR A 213 -27.61 -11.43 -33.44
CA THR A 213 -28.51 -10.27 -33.61
C THR A 213 -27.66 -9.01 -33.76
N THR A 214 -27.83 -8.29 -34.86
CA THR A 214 -27.17 -7.01 -35.15
C THR A 214 -27.70 -5.90 -34.24
N VAL A 215 -26.81 -5.28 -33.46
CA VAL A 215 -27.10 -4.06 -32.66
C VAL A 215 -26.75 -2.82 -33.51
N PRO A 216 -27.58 -1.77 -33.55
CA PRO A 216 -27.34 -0.60 -34.38
C PRO A 216 -26.21 0.27 -33.82
N THR A 217 -25.42 0.82 -34.72
CA THR A 217 -24.34 1.78 -34.45
C THR A 217 -24.95 3.11 -34.00
N THR A 218 -24.72 3.49 -32.74
CA THR A 218 -24.83 4.88 -32.27
C THR A 218 -23.46 5.40 -31.88
N THR A 219 -23.13 6.57 -32.42
CA THR A 219 -21.88 7.32 -32.28
C THR A 219 -21.48 7.47 -30.81
N ALA A 220 -20.30 6.96 -30.45
CA ALA A 220 -19.69 7.17 -29.15
C ALA A 220 -19.22 8.63 -29.01
N THR A 221 -19.83 9.37 -28.11
CA THR A 221 -19.23 10.58 -27.55
C THR A 221 -18.20 10.14 -26.51
N ALA A 222 -16.96 10.63 -26.66
CA ALA A 222 -15.83 10.29 -25.80
C ALA A 222 -16.13 10.57 -24.32
N THR A 223 -16.01 9.55 -23.47
CA THR A 223 -15.98 9.69 -22.01
C THR A 223 -14.65 10.29 -21.60
N GLN A 224 -14.65 11.54 -21.12
CA GLN A 224 -13.50 12.13 -20.44
C GLN A 224 -13.31 11.46 -19.07
N THR A 225 -12.21 10.74 -18.90
CA THR A 225 -11.71 10.27 -17.61
C THR A 225 -10.68 11.27 -17.06
N GLY A 226 -10.97 11.89 -15.91
CA GLY A 226 -9.95 12.44 -15.00
C GLY A 226 -9.84 13.96 -14.81
N GLY A 227 -10.65 14.79 -15.47
CA GLY A 227 -10.67 16.24 -15.19
C GLY A 227 -11.57 16.60 -14.00
N PRO A 228 -11.35 17.74 -13.31
CA PRO A 228 -12.29 18.24 -12.32
C PRO A 228 -13.65 18.46 -12.98
N ASP A 229 -14.73 17.98 -12.34
CA ASP A 229 -16.08 18.25 -12.83
C ASP A 229 -16.35 19.75 -12.70
N PRO A 230 -16.75 20.45 -13.78
CA PRO A 230 -16.95 21.90 -13.75
C PRO A 230 -17.96 22.38 -12.71
N SER A 231 -18.84 21.48 -12.23
CA SER A 231 -19.87 21.80 -11.24
C SER A 231 -19.38 21.74 -9.79
N THR A 232 -18.29 21.02 -9.50
CA THR A 232 -17.76 20.86 -8.12
C THR A 232 -16.30 21.28 -7.96
N GLY A 233 -15.52 21.35 -9.05
CA GLY A 233 -14.08 21.62 -9.00
C GLY A 233 -13.23 20.44 -8.50
N CYS A 234 -13.82 19.28 -8.23
CA CYS A 234 -13.12 18.04 -7.88
C CYS A 234 -13.32 16.98 -8.97
N PRO A 235 -12.39 16.01 -9.12
CA PRO A 235 -12.60 14.87 -10.01
C PRO A 235 -13.90 14.11 -9.70
N VAL A 236 -14.47 13.46 -10.72
CA VAL A 236 -15.58 12.51 -10.53
C VAL A 236 -15.17 11.44 -9.52
N ASN A 237 -16.13 10.98 -8.70
CA ASN A 237 -15.93 10.08 -7.55
C ASN A 237 -15.16 10.69 -6.37
N MET A 238 -14.95 12.00 -6.38
CA MET A 238 -14.48 12.77 -5.22
C MET A 238 -15.49 13.84 -4.82
N TYR A 239 -15.34 14.33 -3.60
CA TYR A 239 -16.19 15.34 -2.99
C TYR A 239 -15.35 16.58 -2.67
N GLN A 240 -15.83 17.76 -3.07
CA GLN A 240 -15.32 19.02 -2.55
C GLN A 240 -15.82 19.18 -1.12
N ALA A 241 -14.91 19.02 -0.15
CA ALA A 241 -15.15 19.28 1.26
C ALA A 241 -14.89 20.75 1.57
N ARG A 242 -15.87 21.42 2.19
CA ARG A 242 -15.74 22.80 2.67
C ARG A 242 -15.94 22.82 4.18
N TYR A 243 -14.91 23.20 4.91
CA TYR A 243 -14.92 23.23 6.38
C TYR A 243 -15.20 24.63 6.91
N PHE A 244 -15.99 24.73 7.97
CA PHE A 244 -16.38 25.98 8.60
C PHE A 244 -16.21 25.92 10.12
N ASN A 245 -15.74 27.00 10.73
CA ASN A 245 -15.62 27.16 12.19
C ASN A 245 -16.91 27.68 12.84
N ASN A 246 -18.05 27.11 12.41
CA ASN A 246 -19.37 27.28 12.99
C ASN A 246 -20.25 26.07 12.61
N THR A 247 -21.35 25.83 13.32
CA THR A 247 -22.28 24.71 13.03
C THR A 247 -23.30 24.98 11.92
N THR A 248 -23.29 26.17 11.29
CA THR A 248 -24.30 26.57 10.30
C THR A 248 -23.81 26.51 8.85
N ALA A 249 -22.55 26.15 8.62
CA ALA A 249 -21.89 26.21 7.31
C ALA A 249 -22.04 27.57 6.61
N THR A 250 -21.97 28.66 7.38
CA THR A 250 -22.10 30.04 6.87
C THR A 250 -20.75 30.76 6.81
N GLY A 251 -20.66 31.76 5.91
CA GLY A 251 -19.46 32.56 5.71
C GLY A 251 -18.46 31.90 4.76
N ASN A 252 -17.19 32.31 4.86
CA ASN A 252 -16.11 31.73 4.08
C ASN A 252 -15.64 30.43 4.74
N PRO A 253 -15.43 29.34 3.99
CA PRO A 253 -14.83 28.13 4.52
C PRO A 253 -13.38 28.40 4.94
N VAL A 254 -12.95 27.80 6.05
CA VAL A 254 -11.58 27.89 6.55
C VAL A 254 -10.62 26.95 5.79
N ALA A 255 -11.17 25.90 5.18
CA ALA A 255 -10.44 24.98 4.31
C ALA A 255 -11.37 24.42 3.23
N VAL A 256 -10.81 24.20 2.03
CA VAL A 256 -11.48 23.56 0.90
C VAL A 256 -10.52 22.58 0.26
N GLN A 257 -10.93 21.31 0.11
CA GLN A 257 -10.12 20.27 -0.51
C GLN A 257 -10.99 19.19 -1.17
N CYS A 258 -10.40 18.38 -2.04
CA CYS A 258 -11.07 17.21 -2.62
C CYS A 258 -10.78 15.96 -1.78
N GLU A 259 -11.82 15.22 -1.44
CA GLU A 259 -11.75 14.01 -0.61
C GLU A 259 -12.43 12.84 -1.31
N ASN A 260 -11.87 11.63 -1.19
CA ASN A 260 -12.42 10.43 -1.83
C ASN A 260 -13.65 9.90 -1.08
N ALA A 261 -13.64 10.01 0.24
CA ALA A 261 -14.73 9.57 1.09
C ALA A 261 -15.08 10.68 2.09
N PRO A 262 -16.37 11.03 2.26
CA PRO A 262 -16.77 12.04 3.22
C PRO A 262 -16.68 11.55 4.67
N GLY A 263 -16.02 12.32 5.53
CA GLY A 263 -16.07 12.12 6.98
C GLY A 263 -14.83 11.45 7.58
N GLY A 264 -15.03 10.86 8.76
CA GLY A 264 -13.98 10.37 9.65
C GLY A 264 -14.47 10.25 11.10
N THR A 265 -13.57 9.83 11.99
CA THR A 265 -13.79 9.84 13.44
C THR A 265 -12.85 10.86 14.07
N PHE A 266 -13.40 11.97 14.55
CA PHE A 266 -12.64 13.12 15.03
C PHE A 266 -12.75 13.23 16.54
N PHE A 267 -11.69 12.81 17.25
CA PHE A 267 -11.51 13.04 18.70
C PHE A 267 -11.03 14.46 19.02
N GLY A 268 -10.63 15.21 17.98
CA GLY A 268 -10.06 16.54 18.06
C GLY A 268 -10.31 17.29 16.76
N VAL A 269 -9.30 18.06 16.33
CA VAL A 269 -9.36 18.85 15.10
C VAL A 269 -9.47 17.94 13.86
N PRO A 270 -10.49 18.09 13.00
CA PRO A 270 -10.67 17.24 11.82
C PRO A 270 -9.69 17.57 10.68
N LEU A 271 -9.28 18.83 10.57
CA LEU A 271 -8.35 19.33 9.57
C LEU A 271 -7.64 20.56 10.12
N SER A 272 -6.37 20.78 9.75
CA SER A 272 -5.61 21.95 10.20
C SER A 272 -6.39 23.25 9.94
N GLY A 273 -6.54 24.09 10.98
CA GLY A 273 -7.29 25.35 10.93
C GLY A 273 -8.79 25.23 11.24
N VAL A 274 -9.33 24.02 11.33
CA VAL A 274 -10.70 23.77 11.78
C VAL A 274 -10.75 23.68 13.30
N ASN A 275 -11.81 24.17 13.92
CA ASN A 275 -12.02 24.00 15.35
C ASN A 275 -12.21 22.52 15.72
N GLN A 276 -11.82 22.15 16.95
CA GLN A 276 -12.14 20.83 17.50
C GLN A 276 -13.65 20.63 17.68
N ASP A 277 -14.32 21.64 18.23
CA ASP A 277 -15.76 21.67 18.45
C ASP A 277 -16.38 22.84 17.66
N ASN A 278 -17.70 22.89 17.53
CA ASN A 278 -18.41 23.98 16.84
C ASN A 278 -17.90 24.19 15.40
N PHE A 279 -17.96 23.11 14.61
CA PHE A 279 -17.60 23.13 13.20
C PHE A 279 -18.70 22.46 12.35
N SER A 280 -18.66 22.71 11.05
CA SER A 280 -19.48 22.03 10.07
C SER A 280 -18.72 21.79 8.79
N VAL A 281 -19.18 20.82 8.01
CA VAL A 281 -18.60 20.48 6.72
C VAL A 281 -19.72 20.31 5.70
N ASP A 282 -19.52 20.91 4.53
CA ASP A 282 -20.38 20.77 3.36
C ASP A 282 -19.61 20.10 2.23
N TYR A 283 -19.97 18.85 1.92
CA TYR A 283 -19.44 18.05 0.83
C TYR A 283 -20.34 18.19 -0.38
N ASN A 284 -19.75 18.50 -1.53
CA ASN A 284 -20.43 18.45 -2.83
C ASN A 284 -19.60 17.61 -3.80
N GLY A 285 -20.19 16.56 -4.36
CA GLY A 285 -19.51 15.63 -5.27
C GLY A 285 -20.37 15.26 -6.47
N VAL A 286 -19.70 14.74 -7.50
CA VAL A 286 -20.33 14.06 -8.63
C VAL A 286 -19.76 12.64 -8.64
N ILE A 287 -20.63 11.67 -8.43
CA ILE A 287 -20.26 10.25 -8.47
C ILE A 287 -20.70 9.64 -9.80
N ASP A 288 -19.95 8.65 -10.28
CA ASP A 288 -20.35 7.80 -11.39
C ASP A 288 -21.00 6.52 -10.84
N VAL A 289 -22.21 6.25 -11.32
CA VAL A 289 -22.95 5.02 -11.02
C VAL A 289 -22.71 4.07 -12.19
N PRO A 290 -21.99 2.96 -12.00
CA PRO A 290 -21.53 2.11 -13.10
C PRO A 290 -22.67 1.37 -13.82
N ALA A 291 -23.76 1.08 -13.11
CA ALA A 291 -24.92 0.36 -13.63
C ALA A 291 -26.23 0.84 -13.00
N THR A 292 -27.30 0.85 -13.78
CA THR A 292 -28.66 1.05 -13.22
C THR A 292 -28.98 -0.12 -12.31
N GLY A 293 -29.40 0.17 -11.07
CA GLY A 293 -29.71 -0.86 -10.09
C GLY A 293 -29.99 -0.31 -8.71
N GLU A 294 -30.03 -1.21 -7.74
CA GLU A 294 -30.25 -0.88 -6.34
C GLU A 294 -28.94 -0.57 -5.63
N TYR A 295 -28.95 0.52 -4.88
CA TYR A 295 -27.85 1.01 -4.05
C TYR A 295 -28.38 1.35 -2.66
N PHE A 296 -27.49 1.41 -1.68
CA PHE A 296 -27.83 1.90 -0.34
C PHE A 296 -27.15 3.22 -0.08
N VAL A 297 -27.89 4.24 0.34
CA VAL A 297 -27.30 5.42 0.97
C VAL A 297 -27.09 5.08 2.43
N SER A 298 -25.84 4.80 2.81
CA SER A 298 -25.46 4.29 4.13
C SER A 298 -24.72 5.36 4.93
N THR A 299 -25.12 5.52 6.20
CA THR A 299 -24.47 6.45 7.13
C THR A 299 -24.29 5.82 8.50
N SER A 300 -23.15 6.08 9.15
CA SER A 300 -22.95 5.92 10.60
C SER A 300 -22.62 7.28 11.16
N LEU A 301 -23.44 7.77 12.08
CA LEU A 301 -23.34 9.14 12.57
C LEU A 301 -23.32 9.12 14.09
N GLY A 302 -22.32 9.75 14.68
CA GLY A 302 -22.18 9.92 16.13
C GLY A 302 -21.93 11.37 16.46
N ASN A 303 -22.77 11.94 17.32
CA ASN A 303 -22.62 13.29 17.85
C ASN A 303 -22.53 14.40 16.78
N VAL A 304 -23.24 14.20 15.67
CA VAL A 304 -23.41 15.18 14.60
C VAL A 304 -24.85 15.21 14.15
N THR A 305 -25.30 16.33 13.60
CA THR A 305 -26.48 16.36 12.72
C THR A 305 -26.01 16.22 11.28
N ALA A 306 -26.82 15.60 10.40
CA ALA A 306 -26.44 15.43 9.01
C ALA A 306 -27.62 15.42 8.04
N LYS A 307 -27.35 15.77 6.79
CA LYS A 307 -28.29 15.68 5.67
C LYS A 307 -27.56 15.21 4.42
N VAL A 308 -28.19 14.30 3.68
CA VAL A 308 -27.69 13.77 2.40
C VAL A 308 -28.69 14.05 1.31
N TRP A 309 -28.22 14.54 0.17
CA TRP A 309 -29.00 14.70 -1.06
C TRP A 309 -28.36 13.92 -2.20
N ILE A 310 -29.22 13.32 -3.04
CA ILE A 310 -28.86 12.70 -4.31
C ILE A 310 -29.69 13.40 -5.38
N ASP A 311 -29.03 13.95 -6.40
CA ASP A 311 -29.66 14.74 -7.47
C ASP A 311 -30.63 15.81 -6.96
N ASP A 312 -30.16 16.59 -5.99
CA ASP A 312 -30.91 17.68 -5.35
C ASP A 312 -32.14 17.21 -4.52
N ALA A 313 -32.45 15.91 -4.49
CA ALA A 313 -33.49 15.33 -3.65
C ALA A 313 -32.94 14.87 -2.29
N LEU A 314 -33.63 15.21 -1.20
CA LEU A 314 -33.24 14.79 0.15
C LEU A 314 -33.35 13.27 0.28
N ALA A 315 -32.22 12.60 0.45
CA ALA A 315 -32.13 11.15 0.57
C ALA A 315 -32.20 10.69 2.03
N LEU A 316 -31.55 11.45 2.94
CA LEU A 316 -31.48 11.16 4.38
C LEU A 316 -31.37 12.46 5.17
N GLU A 317 -32.06 12.54 6.30
CA GLU A 317 -31.89 13.61 7.29
C GLU A 317 -31.80 12.99 8.70
N LYS A 318 -30.76 13.39 9.44
CA LYS A 318 -30.57 13.02 10.84
C LYS A 318 -30.44 14.30 11.68
N PRO A 319 -31.53 14.76 12.30
CA PRO A 319 -31.52 15.98 13.11
C PRO A 319 -31.02 15.75 14.55
N SER A 320 -30.89 14.49 14.99
CA SER A 320 -30.40 14.13 16.32
C SER A 320 -28.90 13.82 16.32
N THR A 321 -28.24 14.05 17.45
CA THR A 321 -26.81 13.77 17.66
C THR A 321 -26.55 12.38 18.25
N TYR A 322 -27.58 11.58 18.51
CA TYR A 322 -27.39 10.21 19.02
C TYR A 322 -26.63 9.34 18.03
N TRP A 323 -25.84 8.40 18.54
CA TRP A 323 -25.13 7.43 17.71
C TRP A 323 -26.12 6.52 16.98
N GLY A 324 -25.83 6.21 15.71
CA GLY A 324 -26.63 5.23 14.98
C GLY A 324 -26.33 5.17 13.49
N THR A 325 -26.67 4.03 12.91
CA THR A 325 -26.54 3.71 11.49
C THR A 325 -27.87 3.78 10.77
N THR A 326 -27.86 4.25 9.53
CA THR A 326 -29.04 4.32 8.68
C THR A 326 -28.67 3.94 7.26
N ASN A 327 -29.40 2.98 6.71
CA ASN A 327 -29.28 2.52 5.33
C ASN A 327 -30.60 2.78 4.61
N VAL A 328 -30.52 3.43 3.46
CA VAL A 328 -31.70 3.77 2.67
C VAL A 328 -31.52 3.24 1.26
N GLN A 329 -32.33 2.26 0.89
CA GLN A 329 -32.30 1.71 -0.46
C GLN A 329 -32.80 2.75 -1.48
N ARG A 330 -32.10 2.82 -2.61
CA ARG A 330 -32.40 3.70 -3.74
C ARG A 330 -32.08 2.99 -5.05
N THR A 331 -33.03 3.04 -5.98
CA THR A 331 -32.75 2.74 -7.39
C THR A 331 -32.00 3.92 -7.99
N MET A 332 -30.78 3.69 -8.48
CA MET A 332 -29.99 4.70 -9.18
C MET A 332 -29.85 4.32 -10.66
N GLN A 333 -29.75 5.34 -11.52
CA GLN A 333 -29.52 5.12 -12.95
C GLN A 333 -28.02 5.06 -13.24
N LYS A 334 -27.62 4.38 -14.31
CA LYS A 334 -26.25 4.46 -14.78
C LYS A 334 -25.91 5.90 -15.19
N GLY A 335 -24.76 6.38 -14.74
CA GLY A 335 -24.21 7.69 -15.13
C GLY A 335 -23.85 8.57 -13.94
N ARG A 336 -23.71 9.87 -14.18
CA ARG A 336 -23.28 10.83 -13.17
C ARG A 336 -24.43 11.31 -12.30
N HIS A 337 -24.23 11.29 -10.99
CA HIS A 337 -25.19 11.74 -9.98
C HIS A 337 -24.55 12.78 -9.06
N LYS A 338 -25.31 13.82 -8.72
CA LYS A 338 -24.86 14.80 -7.71
C LYS A 338 -25.10 14.24 -6.33
N VAL A 339 -24.10 14.38 -5.46
CA VAL A 339 -24.21 14.00 -4.05
C VAL A 339 -23.80 15.17 -3.19
N ARG A 340 -24.65 15.49 -2.21
CA ARG A 340 -24.31 16.46 -1.18
C ARG A 340 -24.46 15.82 0.19
N LEU A 341 -23.48 16.05 1.07
CA LEU A 341 -23.55 15.69 2.48
C LEU A 341 -23.17 16.92 3.29
N THR A 342 -24.04 17.36 4.20
CA THR A 342 -23.69 18.36 5.21
C THR A 342 -23.75 17.72 6.58
N TYR A 343 -22.79 18.04 7.45
CA TYR A 343 -22.91 17.73 8.87
C TYR A 343 -22.36 18.84 9.76
N ALA A 344 -22.79 18.86 11.01
CA ALA A 344 -22.32 19.80 12.02
C ALA A 344 -22.07 19.10 13.36
N ASN A 345 -20.98 19.46 14.02
CA ASN A 345 -20.66 19.05 15.37
C ASN A 345 -20.62 20.27 16.29
N ALA A 346 -21.39 20.24 17.37
CA ALA A 346 -21.40 21.30 18.37
C ALA A 346 -20.28 21.13 19.41
N SER A 347 -20.06 19.90 19.87
CA SER A 347 -18.99 19.55 20.81
C SER A 347 -18.73 18.05 20.81
N GLY A 348 -17.57 17.61 21.30
CA GLY A 348 -17.23 16.21 21.55
C GLY A 348 -16.85 15.43 20.30
N ILE A 349 -16.68 14.10 20.43
CA ILE A 349 -16.22 13.24 19.32
C ILE A 349 -17.22 13.31 18.18
N ALA A 350 -16.80 13.74 16.99
CA ALA A 350 -17.63 13.75 15.79
C ALA A 350 -17.34 12.49 14.96
N HIS A 351 -18.34 11.66 14.71
CA HIS A 351 -18.21 10.47 13.87
C HIS A 351 -19.13 10.57 12.65
N VAL A 352 -18.54 10.44 11.46
CA VAL A 352 -19.24 10.48 10.18
C VAL A 352 -18.67 9.41 9.26
N GLY A 353 -19.43 8.33 9.09
CA GLY A 353 -19.23 7.34 8.03
C GLY A 353 -20.31 7.49 6.96
N PHE A 354 -19.93 7.43 5.69
CA PHE A 354 -20.82 7.57 4.54
C PHE A 354 -20.37 6.69 3.36
N ALA A 355 -21.30 5.97 2.75
CA ALA A 355 -21.04 5.21 1.52
C ALA A 355 -22.33 5.06 0.69
N ILE A 356 -22.17 4.84 -0.61
CA ILE A 356 -23.26 4.48 -1.53
C ILE A 356 -22.97 3.12 -2.21
N PRO A 357 -22.89 1.99 -1.46
CA PRO A 357 -22.59 0.69 -2.03
C PRO A 357 -23.70 0.15 -2.93
N ARG A 358 -23.31 -0.71 -3.87
CA ARG A 358 -24.24 -1.58 -4.62
C ARG A 358 -24.99 -2.48 -3.64
N ALA A 359 -26.26 -2.74 -3.89
CA ALA A 359 -27.08 -3.60 -3.02
C ALA A 359 -26.81 -5.09 -3.19
N THR A 360 -26.32 -5.53 -4.35
CA THR A 360 -26.20 -6.94 -4.71
C THR A 360 -24.80 -7.46 -4.41
N PRO A 361 -24.66 -8.57 -3.66
CA PRO A 361 -23.38 -9.25 -3.47
C PRO A 361 -22.80 -9.78 -4.78
N GLY A 362 -21.50 -10.09 -4.76
CA GLY A 362 -20.79 -10.68 -5.88
C GLY A 362 -20.99 -12.20 -5.97
N VAL A 363 -20.36 -12.79 -7.00
CA VAL A 363 -20.27 -14.25 -7.15
C VAL A 363 -19.03 -14.78 -6.42
N PRO A 364 -19.04 -16.02 -5.89
CA PRO A 364 -17.86 -16.60 -5.27
C PRO A 364 -16.63 -16.61 -6.17
N SER A 365 -15.46 -16.45 -5.56
CA SER A 365 -14.20 -16.66 -6.27
C SER A 365 -14.06 -18.12 -6.72
N ASN A 366 -13.41 -18.35 -7.87
CA ASN A 366 -13.21 -19.68 -8.44
C ASN A 366 -11.91 -20.37 -7.98
N ASN A 367 -11.04 -19.65 -7.27
CA ASN A 367 -9.76 -20.14 -6.75
C ASN A 367 -9.81 -20.52 -5.26
N GLY A 368 -10.98 -20.38 -4.62
CA GLY A 368 -11.14 -20.67 -3.19
C GLY A 368 -10.82 -19.52 -2.25
N ASN A 369 -10.49 -18.33 -2.77
CA ASN A 369 -10.31 -17.14 -1.94
C ASN A 369 -11.59 -16.79 -1.20
N TYR A 370 -11.42 -16.23 0.00
CA TYR A 370 -12.53 -15.57 0.67
C TYR A 370 -13.05 -14.40 -0.16
N PHE A 371 -14.34 -14.13 0.02
CA PHE A 371 -15.11 -13.08 -0.65
C PHE A 371 -15.30 -13.30 -2.15
N SER A 372 -16.16 -12.47 -2.71
CA SER A 372 -16.55 -12.55 -4.10
C SER A 372 -15.38 -12.34 -5.06
N ALA A 373 -15.51 -12.86 -6.28
CA ALA A 373 -14.53 -12.67 -7.34
C ALA A 373 -14.31 -11.18 -7.65
N ASP A 374 -15.34 -10.34 -7.57
CA ASP A 374 -15.26 -8.88 -7.77
C ASP A 374 -14.96 -8.10 -6.49
N SER A 375 -14.69 -8.77 -5.36
CA SER A 375 -14.15 -8.12 -4.16
C SER A 375 -12.85 -7.40 -4.48
N PHE A 376 -12.68 -6.19 -3.95
CA PHE A 376 -11.44 -5.42 -4.09
C PHE A 376 -10.21 -6.13 -3.50
N TRP A 377 -10.40 -7.13 -2.62
CA TRP A 377 -9.33 -8.01 -2.15
C TRP A 377 -8.87 -8.99 -3.24
N ASN A 378 -9.77 -9.43 -4.11
CA ASN A 378 -9.49 -10.42 -5.17
C ASN A 378 -9.18 -9.77 -6.53
N GLN A 379 -9.02 -8.44 -6.57
CA GLN A 379 -8.68 -7.70 -7.78
C GLN A 379 -7.21 -7.26 -7.78
N PRO A 380 -6.47 -7.37 -8.89
CA PRO A 380 -5.12 -6.82 -8.98
C PRO A 380 -5.12 -5.28 -8.88
N VAL A 381 -3.95 -4.70 -8.66
CA VAL A 381 -3.76 -3.25 -8.77
C VAL A 381 -3.90 -2.86 -10.25
N PRO A 382 -4.72 -1.84 -10.59
CA PRO A 382 -4.80 -1.34 -11.96
C PRO A 382 -3.42 -0.91 -12.50
N VAL A 383 -3.14 -1.23 -13.76
CA VAL A 383 -1.83 -0.96 -14.40
C VAL A 383 -1.47 0.53 -14.44
N ASP A 384 -2.47 1.40 -14.41
CA ASP A 384 -2.35 2.86 -14.47
C ASP A 384 -2.53 3.55 -13.11
N ALA A 385 -2.61 2.76 -12.03
CA ALA A 385 -2.77 3.24 -10.66
C ALA A 385 -1.74 4.34 -10.35
N LYS A 386 -2.24 5.46 -9.80
CA LYS A 386 -1.42 6.62 -9.45
C LYS A 386 -0.87 6.45 -8.04
N VAL A 387 0.36 6.88 -7.85
CA VAL A 387 0.96 6.99 -6.51
C VAL A 387 0.38 8.24 -5.84
N ASP A 388 -0.02 8.14 -4.58
CA ASP A 388 -0.46 9.30 -3.80
C ASP A 388 0.74 10.26 -3.64
N PRO A 389 0.58 11.58 -3.91
CA PRO A 389 1.66 12.54 -3.75
C PRO A 389 2.29 12.56 -2.35
N ARG A 390 1.56 12.13 -1.31
CA ARG A 390 2.02 12.04 0.08
C ARG A 390 2.79 10.75 0.37
N SER A 391 2.79 9.78 -0.55
CA SER A 391 3.38 8.45 -0.37
C SER A 391 4.82 8.52 0.13
N ALA A 392 5.68 9.37 -0.44
CA ALA A 392 7.08 9.47 -0.01
C ALA A 392 7.22 9.89 1.46
N GLY A 393 6.39 10.84 1.92
CA GLY A 393 6.35 11.27 3.30
C GLY A 393 5.82 10.19 4.23
N TRP A 394 4.77 9.47 3.83
CA TRP A 394 4.20 8.36 4.59
C TRP A 394 5.17 7.18 4.70
N ILE A 395 5.88 6.82 3.63
CA ILE A 395 6.92 5.78 3.67
C ILE A 395 8.06 6.18 4.61
N SER A 396 8.52 7.42 4.55
CA SER A 396 9.54 7.91 5.48
C SER A 396 9.07 7.87 6.94
N ALA A 397 7.81 8.20 7.22
CA ALA A 397 7.25 8.13 8.56
C ALA A 397 7.08 6.68 9.04
N LEU A 398 6.73 5.77 8.13
CA LEU A 398 6.61 4.35 8.40
C LEU A 398 7.97 3.71 8.73
N ASP A 399 8.99 3.95 7.90
CA ASP A 399 10.37 3.48 8.11
C ASP A 399 10.98 4.00 9.42
N ALA A 400 10.60 5.22 9.84
CA ALA A 400 11.05 5.78 11.11
C ALA A 400 10.41 5.11 12.34
N ARG A 401 9.23 4.50 12.18
CA ARG A 401 8.43 3.92 13.28
C ARG A 401 8.47 2.39 13.30
N SER A 402 8.70 1.76 12.16
CA SER A 402 8.71 0.31 11.97
C SER A 402 10.10 -0.14 11.51
N ASN A 403 10.54 -1.30 11.99
CA ASN A 403 11.84 -1.90 11.66
C ASN A 403 11.73 -3.08 10.67
N GLY A 404 10.69 -3.05 9.84
CA GLY A 404 10.34 -4.12 8.90
C GLY A 404 8.83 -4.17 8.64
N ALA A 405 8.41 -5.09 7.76
CA ALA A 405 7.00 -5.42 7.58
C ALA A 405 6.71 -6.80 8.18
N TRP A 406 6.10 -6.79 9.36
CA TRP A 406 5.83 -7.97 10.17
C TRP A 406 4.67 -8.80 9.61
N VAL A 407 4.54 -10.05 10.07
CA VAL A 407 3.37 -10.89 9.79
C VAL A 407 2.91 -11.52 11.09
N ASN A 408 1.68 -11.25 11.51
CA ASN A 408 1.07 -11.85 12.70
C ASN A 408 0.57 -13.27 12.36
N THR A 409 0.91 -14.26 13.18
CA THR A 409 0.66 -15.68 12.90
C THR A 409 -0.02 -16.45 14.03
N SER A 410 -0.07 -15.91 15.24
CA SER A 410 -0.67 -16.57 16.41
C SER A 410 -1.46 -15.58 17.26
N GLU A 411 -0.87 -14.43 17.55
CA GLU A 411 -1.43 -13.31 18.31
C GLU A 411 -1.63 -12.09 17.39
N TRP A 412 -2.58 -11.23 17.75
CA TRP A 412 -2.96 -10.04 16.98
C TRP A 412 -3.32 -10.36 15.53
N THR A 413 -3.94 -11.52 15.35
CA THR A 413 -4.54 -12.02 14.11
C THR A 413 -5.81 -12.77 14.47
N THR A 414 -6.32 -13.69 13.66
CA THR A 414 -7.64 -14.29 13.85
C THR A 414 -7.60 -15.80 13.71
N THR A 415 -8.19 -16.51 14.67
CA THR A 415 -8.53 -17.94 14.53
C THR A 415 -9.75 -18.09 13.64
N VAL A 416 -9.73 -19.05 12.72
CA VAL A 416 -10.84 -19.25 11.76
C VAL A 416 -11.37 -20.67 11.90
N TYR A 417 -12.68 -20.82 12.07
CA TYR A 417 -13.33 -22.12 12.15
C TYR A 417 -14.44 -22.25 11.11
N ASN A 418 -14.40 -23.30 10.29
CA ASN A 418 -15.52 -23.72 9.47
C ASN A 418 -16.45 -24.59 10.31
N ALA A 419 -17.73 -24.22 10.37
CA ALA A 419 -18.79 -24.96 11.04
C ALA A 419 -19.61 -25.72 9.99
N PRO A 420 -19.47 -27.06 9.89
CA PRO A 420 -20.22 -27.85 8.94
C PRO A 420 -21.74 -27.77 9.18
N PRO A 421 -22.57 -28.08 8.17
CA PRO A 421 -24.03 -28.16 8.35
C PRO A 421 -24.42 -29.09 9.50
N GLY A 422 -25.29 -28.61 10.39
CA GLY A 422 -25.72 -29.34 11.59
C GLY A 422 -24.88 -29.07 12.84
N THR A 423 -23.88 -28.17 12.78
CA THR A 423 -23.17 -27.69 13.96
C THR A 423 -24.16 -27.06 14.96
N PRO A 424 -24.13 -27.41 16.26
CA PRO A 424 -24.99 -26.80 17.28
C PRO A 424 -24.79 -25.29 17.36
N THR A 425 -25.84 -24.56 17.75
CA THR A 425 -25.77 -23.10 17.92
C THR A 425 -25.65 -22.70 19.38
N ILE A 426 -25.05 -21.53 19.61
CA ILE A 426 -25.08 -20.82 20.90
C ILE A 426 -25.49 -19.38 20.68
N ASP A 427 -25.94 -18.73 21.75
CA ASP A 427 -26.10 -17.29 21.80
C ASP A 427 -24.84 -16.64 22.40
N VAL A 428 -24.33 -15.61 21.73
CA VAL A 428 -23.19 -14.79 22.14
C VAL A 428 -23.65 -13.39 22.45
N ARG A 429 -23.39 -12.90 23.67
CA ARG A 429 -23.69 -11.53 24.07
C ARG A 429 -22.58 -10.58 23.62
N VAL A 430 -22.92 -9.66 22.71
CA VAL A 430 -22.02 -8.58 22.26
C VAL A 430 -22.25 -7.35 23.14
N THR A 431 -21.22 -6.98 23.90
CA THR A 431 -21.37 -6.01 25.00
C THR A 431 -21.43 -4.56 24.55
N ASN A 432 -20.68 -4.15 23.51
CA ASN A 432 -20.68 -2.76 23.04
C ASN A 432 -22.04 -2.33 22.44
N THR A 433 -22.78 -3.27 21.83
CA THR A 433 -24.11 -3.03 21.27
C THR A 433 -25.24 -3.61 22.12
N ASN A 434 -24.91 -4.35 23.19
CA ASN A 434 -25.83 -5.16 23.99
C ASN A 434 -26.72 -6.10 23.14
N ARG A 435 -26.14 -6.68 22.09
CA ARG A 435 -26.82 -7.61 21.17
C ARG A 435 -26.62 -9.05 21.59
N LEU A 436 -27.54 -9.90 21.16
CA LEU A 436 -27.43 -11.35 21.29
C LEU A 436 -27.38 -11.96 19.89
N LEU A 437 -26.26 -12.60 19.54
CA LEU A 437 -26.05 -13.22 18.24
C LEU A 437 -26.07 -14.74 18.37
N THR A 438 -26.95 -15.41 17.63
CA THR A 438 -26.96 -16.88 17.56
C THR A 438 -26.03 -17.35 16.44
N ILE A 439 -25.01 -18.13 16.77
CA ILE A 439 -23.99 -18.61 15.82
C ILE A 439 -23.80 -20.13 15.94
N PRO A 440 -23.38 -20.83 14.86
CA PRO A 440 -22.87 -22.18 15.01
C PRO A 440 -21.57 -22.18 15.81
N TYR A 441 -21.42 -23.12 16.73
CA TYR A 441 -20.29 -23.14 17.66
C TYR A 441 -19.98 -24.53 18.17
N LEU A 442 -18.69 -24.88 18.21
CA LEU A 442 -18.19 -26.05 18.92
C LEU A 442 -17.41 -25.62 20.17
N PRO A 443 -17.55 -26.33 21.31
CA PRO A 443 -16.79 -26.04 22.52
C PRO A 443 -15.27 -26.15 22.38
N THR A 444 -14.74 -26.59 21.24
CA THR A 444 -13.32 -26.62 20.91
C THR A 444 -12.82 -25.32 20.29
N TYR A 445 -13.70 -24.44 19.81
CA TYR A 445 -13.30 -23.17 19.19
C TYR A 445 -12.69 -22.24 20.23
N ARG A 446 -11.51 -21.70 19.93
CA ARG A 446 -10.76 -20.79 20.80
C ARG A 446 -10.38 -19.52 20.06
N PRO A 447 -10.46 -18.35 20.71
CA PRO A 447 -9.92 -17.11 20.17
C PRO A 447 -8.38 -17.13 20.17
N THR A 448 -7.78 -16.09 19.60
CA THR A 448 -6.34 -15.84 19.78
C THR A 448 -5.99 -15.55 21.26
N ASN A 449 -4.70 -15.75 21.60
CA ASN A 449 -4.19 -15.60 22.97
C ASN A 449 -3.51 -14.23 23.17
N ASP A 450 -4.19 -13.18 22.75
CA ASP A 450 -3.79 -11.78 22.93
C ASP A 450 -4.95 -11.01 23.56
N ALA A 451 -4.77 -9.71 23.81
CA ALA A 451 -5.79 -8.95 24.55
C ALA A 451 -7.09 -8.75 23.75
N ASP A 452 -7.05 -8.88 22.42
CA ASP A 452 -8.23 -8.73 21.57
C ASP A 452 -9.00 -10.02 21.37
N HIS A 453 -8.43 -11.19 21.69
CA HIS A 453 -9.15 -12.47 21.64
C HIS A 453 -10.00 -12.65 20.37
N HIS A 454 -9.40 -12.41 19.21
CA HIS A 454 -10.11 -12.46 17.94
C HIS A 454 -10.52 -13.90 17.59
N MET A 455 -11.75 -14.06 17.10
CA MET A 455 -12.26 -15.34 16.62
C MET A 455 -13.23 -15.13 15.46
N ALA A 456 -13.12 -15.99 14.44
CA ALA A 456 -14.03 -16.03 13.31
C ALA A 456 -14.63 -17.43 13.13
N VAL A 457 -15.93 -17.47 12.82
CA VAL A 457 -16.65 -18.71 12.49
C VAL A 457 -17.40 -18.54 11.17
N ILE A 458 -17.13 -19.42 10.21
CA ILE A 458 -17.87 -19.52 8.95
C ILE A 458 -18.91 -20.63 9.09
N ASP A 459 -20.19 -20.30 8.91
CA ASP A 459 -21.26 -21.29 8.73
C ASP A 459 -21.23 -21.82 7.30
N ASP A 460 -20.80 -23.07 7.10
CA ASP A 460 -20.69 -23.67 5.77
C ASP A 460 -22.07 -23.91 5.11
N ALA A 461 -23.16 -23.91 5.89
CA ALA A 461 -24.50 -24.09 5.34
C ALA A 461 -25.05 -22.81 4.68
N SER A 462 -24.74 -21.65 5.25
CA SER A 462 -25.25 -20.35 4.81
C SER A 462 -24.22 -19.46 4.11
N GLY A 463 -22.92 -19.74 4.30
CA GLY A 463 -21.83 -18.88 3.87
C GLY A 463 -21.66 -17.63 4.75
N CYS A 464 -22.25 -17.62 5.94
CA CYS A 464 -22.17 -16.49 6.85
C CYS A 464 -20.92 -16.57 7.74
N LEU A 465 -20.21 -15.46 7.80
CA LEU A 465 -19.00 -15.27 8.59
C LEU A 465 -19.34 -14.42 9.80
N TYR A 466 -19.07 -14.93 10.99
CA TYR A 466 -19.23 -14.23 12.27
C TYR A 466 -17.85 -13.94 12.85
N GLU A 467 -17.55 -12.68 13.11
CA GLU A 467 -16.26 -12.24 13.64
C GLU A 467 -16.46 -11.53 14.97
N PHE A 468 -15.54 -11.78 15.90
CA PHE A 468 -15.60 -11.27 17.27
C PHE A 468 -14.26 -10.70 17.71
N GLN A 469 -14.33 -9.57 18.42
CA GLN A 469 -13.26 -9.04 19.25
C GLN A 469 -13.66 -9.21 20.72
N GLY A 470 -12.71 -9.55 21.58
CA GLY A 470 -12.87 -9.82 22.98
C GLY A 470 -13.70 -11.07 23.26
N PHE A 471 -13.59 -12.12 22.44
CA PHE A 471 -14.43 -13.31 22.60
C PHE A 471 -14.07 -14.08 23.87
N ASN A 472 -15.05 -14.30 24.74
CA ASN A 472 -14.91 -15.10 25.95
C ASN A 472 -15.78 -16.36 25.86
N SER A 473 -15.10 -17.50 25.68
CA SER A 473 -15.76 -18.81 25.56
C SER A 473 -16.48 -19.25 26.84
N SER A 474 -16.12 -18.71 28.01
CA SER A 474 -16.65 -19.17 29.32
C SER A 474 -18.05 -18.62 29.59
N ASP A 475 -18.27 -17.35 29.29
CA ASP A 475 -19.55 -16.66 29.49
C ASP A 475 -20.32 -16.42 28.17
N ARG A 476 -19.73 -16.82 27.03
CA ARG A 476 -20.30 -16.66 25.68
C ARG A 476 -20.58 -15.18 25.40
N SER A 477 -19.57 -14.35 25.60
CA SER A 477 -19.63 -12.93 25.31
C SER A 477 -18.54 -12.48 24.36
N ALA A 478 -18.73 -11.29 23.77
CA ALA A 478 -17.73 -10.58 22.98
C ALA A 478 -17.79 -9.08 23.27
N ALA A 479 -16.66 -8.39 23.13
CA ALA A 479 -16.61 -6.93 23.22
C ALA A 479 -17.33 -6.29 22.02
N ALA A 480 -17.00 -6.76 20.82
CA ALA A 480 -17.56 -6.31 19.56
C ALA A 480 -17.73 -7.48 18.58
N SER A 481 -18.53 -7.27 17.54
CA SER A 481 -18.72 -8.25 16.48
C SER A 481 -19.05 -7.58 15.15
N ALA A 482 -18.79 -8.27 14.05
CA ALA A 482 -19.42 -8.01 12.78
C ALA A 482 -19.77 -9.33 12.09
N SER A 483 -20.58 -9.27 11.04
CA SER A 483 -20.77 -10.43 10.18
C SER A 483 -20.62 -10.04 8.72
N TYR A 484 -20.34 -11.04 7.89
CA TYR A 484 -20.08 -10.88 6.47
C TYR A 484 -20.59 -12.09 5.71
N ARG A 485 -20.70 -11.95 4.39
CA ARG A 485 -20.81 -13.09 3.49
C ARG A 485 -19.41 -13.57 3.12
N ALA A 486 -19.02 -14.74 3.62
CA ALA A 486 -17.66 -15.28 3.50
C ALA A 486 -17.19 -15.48 2.06
N TYR A 487 -18.12 -15.71 1.13
CA TYR A 487 -17.79 -16.05 -0.27
C TYR A 487 -18.47 -15.15 -1.30
N THR A 488 -19.57 -14.49 -0.96
CA THR A 488 -20.28 -13.58 -1.89
C THR A 488 -20.18 -12.11 -1.49
N GLY A 489 -19.72 -11.84 -0.27
CA GLY A 489 -19.47 -10.49 0.22
C GLY A 489 -18.24 -9.86 -0.42
N SER A 490 -17.94 -8.63 -0.05
CA SER A 490 -16.73 -7.96 -0.52
C SER A 490 -15.61 -8.01 0.50
N GLY A 491 -15.88 -8.39 1.75
CA GLY A 491 -14.92 -8.30 2.86
C GLY A 491 -14.79 -6.89 3.43
N GLY A 492 -15.57 -5.93 2.93
CA GLY A 492 -15.78 -4.62 3.55
C GLY A 492 -17.23 -4.46 4.01
N HIS A 493 -17.41 -3.63 5.03
CA HIS A 493 -18.69 -3.36 5.64
C HIS A 493 -19.14 -1.91 5.40
N ASP A 494 -20.45 -1.69 5.34
CA ASP A 494 -21.02 -0.36 5.33
C ASP A 494 -20.68 0.40 6.63
N PRO A 495 -20.75 1.74 6.65
CA PRO A 495 -20.47 2.46 7.88
C PRO A 495 -21.43 2.03 9.00
N ALA A 496 -20.89 1.35 10.01
CA ALA A 496 -21.64 0.79 11.12
C ALA A 496 -20.78 0.76 12.40
N PRO A 497 -21.36 0.42 13.57
CA PRO A 497 -20.55 0.07 14.73
C PRO A 497 -19.93 -1.31 14.47
N GLY A 498 -18.75 -1.33 13.87
CA GLY A 498 -17.98 -2.55 13.69
C GLY A 498 -16.81 -2.67 14.64
N HIS A 499 -16.04 -3.71 14.37
CA HIS A 499 -15.02 -4.26 15.26
C HIS A 499 -13.57 -4.04 14.78
N ALA A 500 -13.38 -3.54 13.55
CA ALA A 500 -12.07 -3.20 12.99
C ALA A 500 -12.03 -1.72 12.60
N GLY A 501 -10.85 -1.07 12.69
CA GLY A 501 -10.68 0.36 12.40
C GLY A 501 -11.26 0.79 11.06
N GLY A 502 -10.90 0.06 10.00
CA GLY A 502 -11.30 0.35 8.61
C GLY A 502 -12.64 -0.26 8.17
N GLU A 503 -13.35 -0.96 9.06
CA GLU A 503 -14.58 -1.74 8.75
C GLU A 503 -14.37 -2.84 7.69
N PHE A 504 -13.21 -3.50 7.75
CA PHE A 504 -12.92 -4.70 6.95
C PHE A 504 -12.96 -5.97 7.80
N SER A 505 -13.43 -7.05 7.19
CA SER A 505 -13.40 -8.38 7.79
C SER A 505 -11.98 -8.80 8.18
N TYR A 506 -11.84 -9.51 9.29
CA TYR A 506 -10.57 -10.09 9.71
C TYR A 506 -10.04 -11.18 8.76
N LEU A 507 -10.92 -11.86 8.03
CA LEU A 507 -10.53 -12.79 6.97
C LEU A 507 -10.09 -12.09 5.68
N ALA A 508 -10.44 -10.82 5.53
CA ALA A 508 -10.10 -10.07 4.34
C ALA A 508 -8.59 -9.87 4.23
N GLY A 509 -8.02 -10.29 3.10
CA GLY A 509 -6.58 -10.22 2.83
C GLY A 509 -5.69 -11.02 3.79
N LEU A 510 -6.26 -11.99 4.50
CA LEU A 510 -5.56 -12.88 5.43
C LEU A 510 -4.73 -13.91 4.65
N ILE A 511 -3.45 -14.06 4.99
CA ILE A 511 -2.59 -15.10 4.41
C ILE A 511 -3.00 -16.46 5.01
N THR A 512 -3.34 -17.42 4.17
CA THR A 512 -3.85 -18.73 4.56
C THR A 512 -2.80 -19.84 4.41
N PRO A 513 -2.96 -20.97 5.11
CA PRO A 513 -2.17 -22.18 4.84
C PRO A 513 -2.21 -22.61 3.36
N GLN A 514 -3.36 -22.45 2.70
CA GLN A 514 -3.56 -22.80 1.30
C GLN A 514 -2.72 -21.95 0.35
N ASP A 515 -2.58 -20.65 0.62
CA ASP A 515 -1.68 -19.77 -0.16
C ASP A 515 -0.23 -20.27 -0.08
N VAL A 516 0.20 -20.58 1.14
CA VAL A 516 1.58 -20.99 1.42
C VAL A 516 1.88 -22.39 0.88
N GLU A 517 0.89 -23.29 0.88
CA GLU A 517 0.99 -24.62 0.28
C GLU A 517 1.00 -24.55 -1.25
N SER A 518 0.17 -23.70 -1.86
CA SER A 518 0.14 -23.51 -3.32
C SER A 518 1.37 -22.77 -3.86
N GLY A 519 2.07 -22.04 -3.00
CA GLY A 519 3.23 -21.23 -3.38
C GLY A 519 2.87 -19.88 -4.00
N VAL A 520 1.60 -19.45 -3.89
CA VAL A 520 1.08 -18.20 -4.44
C VAL A 520 0.09 -17.59 -3.46
N ILE A 521 0.21 -16.28 -3.22
CA ILE A 521 -0.82 -15.45 -2.58
C ILE A 521 -1.42 -14.60 -3.71
N ASP A 522 -2.65 -14.90 -4.12
CA ASP A 522 -3.30 -14.32 -5.30
C ASP A 522 -4.43 -13.34 -4.96
N HIS A 523 -4.29 -12.66 -3.83
CA HIS A 523 -5.19 -11.62 -3.33
C HIS A 523 -4.39 -10.48 -2.70
N ALA A 524 -5.06 -9.34 -2.49
CA ALA A 524 -4.52 -8.20 -1.76
C ALA A 524 -4.40 -8.54 -0.27
N LEU A 525 -3.42 -7.94 0.39
CA LEU A 525 -3.11 -8.22 1.79
C LEU A 525 -3.77 -7.23 2.73
N ARG A 526 -4.24 -7.70 3.88
CA ARG A 526 -4.60 -6.82 4.99
C ARG A 526 -3.33 -6.33 5.67
N TYR A 527 -3.24 -5.03 5.93
CA TYR A 527 -2.20 -4.49 6.79
C TYR A 527 -2.73 -3.51 7.82
N ALA A 528 -1.98 -3.37 8.90
CA ALA A 528 -2.16 -2.32 9.89
C ALA A 528 -0.83 -1.58 10.09
N MET A 529 -0.92 -0.31 10.51
CA MET A 529 0.26 0.53 10.62
C MET A 529 0.11 1.65 11.66
N PRO A 530 1.24 2.21 12.13
CA PRO A 530 1.20 3.40 12.97
C PRO A 530 0.88 4.63 12.13
N GLY A 531 0.24 5.61 12.76
CA GLY A 531 0.02 6.92 12.14
C GLY A 531 -1.15 7.00 11.16
N ASN A 532 -2.23 6.26 11.41
CA ASN A 532 -3.45 6.35 10.63
C ASN A 532 -4.13 7.72 10.82
N SER A 533 -4.76 8.21 9.74
CA SER A 533 -5.54 9.44 9.71
C SER A 533 -6.89 9.27 10.42
N PRO A 534 -7.48 10.31 11.04
CA PRO A 534 -8.88 10.28 11.45
C PRO A 534 -9.88 10.16 10.29
N ASN A 535 -9.45 10.49 9.07
CA ASN A 535 -10.21 10.26 7.85
C ASN A 535 -9.96 8.85 7.29
N TYR A 536 -10.87 8.40 6.45
CA TYR A 536 -10.77 7.15 5.70
C TYR A 536 -10.95 7.40 4.20
N VAL A 537 -10.68 6.38 3.40
CA VAL A 537 -10.93 6.36 1.94
C VAL A 537 -11.55 5.03 1.57
N TYR A 538 -12.38 5.01 0.52
CA TYR A 538 -12.95 3.77 0.03
C TYR A 538 -11.85 2.81 -0.46
N PRO A 539 -11.98 1.50 -0.20
CA PRO A 539 -13.20 0.82 0.26
C PRO A 539 -13.45 0.84 1.78
N GLY A 540 -12.54 1.43 2.58
CA GLY A 540 -12.79 1.63 4.00
C GLY A 540 -13.95 2.59 4.24
N THR A 541 -14.67 2.42 5.35
CA THR A 541 -15.85 3.24 5.69
C THR A 541 -15.78 3.88 7.07
N ARG A 542 -14.65 3.70 7.76
CA ARG A 542 -14.34 4.23 9.08
C ARG A 542 -12.82 4.38 9.22
N SER A 543 -12.43 5.15 10.23
CA SER A 543 -11.08 5.11 10.77
C SER A 543 -11.09 5.18 12.30
N ASP A 544 -10.14 4.50 12.94
CA ASP A 544 -9.75 4.70 14.35
C ASP A 544 -8.48 5.57 14.51
N GLY A 545 -7.89 5.99 13.39
CA GLY A 545 -6.68 6.80 13.36
C GLY A 545 -6.86 8.19 13.99
N THR A 546 -5.75 8.74 14.48
CA THR A 546 -5.72 10.04 15.18
C THR A 546 -4.62 10.98 14.67
N THR A 547 -3.81 10.54 13.72
CA THR A 547 -2.69 11.34 13.20
C THR A 547 -3.15 12.24 12.08
N LEU A 548 -3.19 13.55 12.33
CA LEU A 548 -3.52 14.54 11.31
C LEU A 548 -2.54 14.44 10.12
N GLY A 549 -3.06 14.27 8.91
CA GLY A 549 -2.24 14.05 7.71
C GLY A 549 -1.60 12.66 7.61
N GLY A 550 -1.99 11.74 8.50
CA GLY A 550 -1.62 10.32 8.47
C GLY A 550 -2.19 9.58 7.26
N VAL A 551 -1.97 8.27 7.21
CA VAL A 551 -2.49 7.41 6.14
C VAL A 551 -3.97 7.11 6.43
N PRO A 552 -4.92 7.46 5.55
CA PRO A 552 -6.31 7.07 5.73
C PRO A 552 -6.47 5.55 5.70
N GLU A 553 -7.32 5.00 6.56
CA GLU A 553 -7.72 3.61 6.45
C GLU A 553 -8.53 3.37 5.16
N GLY A 554 -8.39 2.17 4.59
CA GLY A 554 -8.80 1.85 3.22
C GLY A 554 -7.80 2.27 2.13
N THR A 555 -6.69 2.96 2.46
CA THR A 555 -5.64 3.26 1.47
C THR A 555 -5.00 1.96 0.97
N ARG A 556 -4.80 1.86 -0.35
CA ARG A 556 -4.09 0.73 -0.97
C ARG A 556 -2.60 1.00 -1.05
N LEU A 557 -1.78 0.08 -0.55
CA LEU A 557 -0.33 0.06 -0.66
C LEU A 557 0.09 -0.93 -1.75
N GLN A 558 1.21 -0.68 -2.42
CA GLN A 558 1.80 -1.60 -3.39
C GLN A 558 3.32 -1.63 -3.24
N LEU A 559 3.95 -2.78 -3.44
CA LEU A 559 5.39 -2.84 -3.70
C LEU A 559 5.64 -2.45 -5.15
N ASP A 560 6.67 -1.66 -5.45
CA ASP A 560 6.98 -1.25 -6.84
C ASP A 560 6.91 -2.48 -7.78
N PRO A 561 5.97 -2.51 -8.74
CA PRO A 561 5.72 -3.68 -9.58
C PRO A 561 6.90 -4.00 -10.49
N ASN A 562 7.81 -3.04 -10.71
CA ASN A 562 9.01 -3.22 -11.52
C ASN A 562 10.24 -3.58 -10.69
N LEU A 563 10.12 -3.67 -9.36
CA LEU A 563 11.24 -4.03 -8.50
C LEU A 563 11.71 -5.46 -8.78
N ASP A 564 13.01 -5.60 -9.04
CA ASP A 564 13.64 -6.91 -9.18
C ASP A 564 13.89 -7.55 -7.81
N LEU A 565 12.97 -8.43 -7.41
CA LEU A 565 13.01 -9.14 -6.13
C LEU A 565 14.18 -10.12 -6.00
N SER A 566 14.82 -10.54 -7.10
CA SER A 566 15.94 -11.50 -7.05
C SER A 566 17.16 -10.92 -6.31
N ARG A 567 17.25 -9.59 -6.20
CA ARG A 567 18.35 -8.86 -5.57
C ARG A 567 18.29 -8.87 -4.04
N PHE A 568 17.22 -9.37 -3.44
CA PHE A 568 16.95 -9.28 -2.01
C PHE A 568 17.14 -10.59 -1.25
N GLY A 569 17.48 -11.70 -1.93
CA GLY A 569 17.75 -12.99 -1.28
C GLY A 569 16.56 -13.53 -0.48
N LEU A 570 15.33 -13.28 -0.96
CA LEU A 570 14.09 -13.61 -0.27
C LEU A 570 13.91 -15.13 -0.12
N SER A 571 13.39 -15.56 1.03
CA SER A 571 12.87 -16.92 1.19
C SER A 571 11.64 -17.16 0.28
N PRO A 572 11.21 -18.40 0.05
CA PRO A 572 10.04 -18.66 -0.79
C PRO A 572 8.78 -17.96 -0.27
N PHE A 573 8.53 -17.97 1.05
CA PHE A 573 7.45 -17.21 1.67
C PHE A 573 7.57 -15.69 1.46
N GLN A 574 8.74 -15.11 1.71
CA GLN A 574 8.95 -13.67 1.50
C GLN A 574 8.75 -13.28 0.02
N LEU A 575 9.15 -14.15 -0.92
CA LEU A 575 8.93 -13.94 -2.34
C LEU A 575 7.44 -13.97 -2.70
N MET A 576 6.66 -14.91 -2.15
CA MET A 576 5.19 -14.94 -2.32
C MET A 576 4.56 -13.63 -1.84
N LEU A 577 4.89 -13.22 -0.62
CA LEU A 577 4.36 -12.00 0.00
C LEU A 577 4.73 -10.74 -0.79
N ALA A 578 5.99 -10.64 -1.22
CA ALA A 578 6.45 -9.52 -2.06
C ALA A 578 5.77 -9.51 -3.44
N ARG A 579 5.53 -10.68 -4.06
CA ARG A 579 4.80 -10.77 -5.34
C ARG A 579 3.33 -10.40 -5.18
N ALA A 580 2.67 -10.82 -4.11
CA ALA A 580 1.31 -10.38 -3.80
C ALA A 580 1.25 -8.85 -3.66
N LEU A 581 2.20 -8.24 -2.94
CA LEU A 581 2.30 -6.78 -2.84
C LEU A 581 2.57 -6.08 -4.19
N GLN A 582 3.28 -6.71 -5.12
CA GLN A 582 3.47 -6.16 -6.47
C GLN A 582 2.19 -6.22 -7.31
N VAL A 583 1.47 -7.34 -7.26
CA VAL A 583 0.32 -7.60 -8.15
C VAL A 583 -0.98 -7.07 -7.57
N TYR A 584 -1.26 -7.36 -6.31
CA TYR A 584 -2.51 -7.05 -5.62
C TYR A 584 -2.34 -5.96 -4.55
N GLY A 585 -1.11 -5.72 -4.07
CA GLY A 585 -0.90 -4.74 -3.01
C GLY A 585 -1.55 -5.17 -1.69
N GLY A 586 -1.95 -4.20 -0.88
CA GLY A 586 -2.71 -4.43 0.34
C GLY A 586 -3.53 -3.21 0.75
N PHE A 587 -4.49 -3.37 1.65
CA PHE A 587 -5.32 -2.29 2.16
C PHE A 587 -5.12 -2.08 3.66
N ASN A 588 -5.04 -0.80 4.06
CA ASN A 588 -4.95 -0.41 5.46
C ASN A 588 -6.27 -0.70 6.18
N ALA A 589 -6.25 -1.56 7.18
CA ALA A 589 -7.45 -2.02 7.86
C ALA A 589 -7.54 -1.64 9.34
N ASP A 590 -6.41 -1.23 9.94
CA ASP A 590 -6.32 -0.99 11.37
C ASP A 590 -5.13 -0.12 11.73
N HIS A 591 -5.20 0.49 12.92
CA HIS A 591 -4.05 1.02 13.60
C HIS A 591 -3.24 -0.07 14.30
N ALA A 592 -1.91 0.03 14.22
CA ALA A 592 -0.99 -0.81 14.97
C ALA A 592 0.27 -0.02 15.37
N ASP A 593 1.00 -0.49 16.37
CA ASP A 593 2.29 0.10 16.77
C ASP A 593 3.39 -0.09 15.72
N LEU A 594 3.29 -1.18 14.94
CA LEU A 594 4.24 -1.55 13.90
C LEU A 594 3.51 -1.82 12.58
N PHE A 595 4.25 -1.76 11.48
CA PHE A 595 3.74 -2.16 10.18
C PHE A 595 3.63 -3.68 10.07
N VAL A 596 2.41 -4.18 9.89
CA VAL A 596 2.12 -5.62 10.00
C VAL A 596 1.09 -6.09 8.98
N PHE A 597 1.31 -7.29 8.46
CA PHE A 597 0.36 -8.08 7.68
C PHE A 597 -0.20 -9.23 8.53
N TYR A 598 -1.27 -9.87 8.07
CA TYR A 598 -1.99 -10.87 8.86
C TYR A 598 -1.96 -12.23 8.16
N ALA A 599 -1.56 -13.26 8.90
CA ALA A 599 -1.74 -14.65 8.52
C ALA A 599 -2.71 -15.31 9.50
N ARG A 600 -3.49 -16.28 9.04
CA ARG A 600 -4.41 -17.05 9.88
C ARG A 600 -3.70 -17.57 11.13
N SER A 601 -4.34 -17.42 12.29
CA SER A 601 -3.74 -17.82 13.56
C SER A 601 -3.54 -19.33 13.63
N THR A 602 -2.34 -19.77 13.99
CA THR A 602 -2.06 -21.18 14.27
C THR A 602 -2.77 -21.70 15.53
N ASN A 603 -3.38 -20.82 16.33
CA ASN A 603 -4.10 -21.21 17.55
C ASN A 603 -5.39 -21.99 17.26
N ASP A 604 -5.88 -21.96 16.01
CA ASP A 604 -6.99 -22.80 15.56
C ASP A 604 -6.58 -24.23 15.16
N GLY A 605 -5.30 -24.56 15.31
CA GLY A 605 -4.72 -25.85 14.93
C GLY A 605 -4.21 -25.91 13.48
N SER A 606 -4.34 -24.82 12.72
CA SER A 606 -3.72 -24.71 11.40
C SER A 606 -2.20 -24.70 11.47
N SER A 607 -1.57 -25.14 10.37
CA SER A 607 -0.12 -25.14 10.22
C SER A 607 0.25 -24.72 8.81
N TYR A 608 1.44 -24.13 8.65
CA TYR A 608 1.94 -23.68 7.36
C TYR A 608 3.00 -24.64 6.83
N ALA A 609 3.00 -24.88 5.52
CA ALA A 609 3.97 -25.76 4.85
C ALA A 609 5.43 -25.26 4.95
N GLN A 610 5.63 -23.99 5.32
CA GLN A 610 6.92 -23.38 5.58
C GLN A 610 6.81 -22.26 6.62
N PRO A 611 7.92 -21.84 7.25
CA PRO A 611 7.91 -20.75 8.21
C PRO A 611 7.44 -19.43 7.59
N ILE A 612 6.52 -18.75 8.28
CA ILE A 612 6.10 -17.38 7.98
C ILE A 612 7.18 -16.43 8.46
N GLN A 613 7.59 -15.49 7.61
CA GLN A 613 8.70 -14.58 7.87
C GLN A 613 8.34 -13.16 7.44
N GLN A 614 8.73 -12.18 8.25
CA GLN A 614 8.61 -10.77 7.91
C GLN A 614 9.38 -10.42 6.63
N LEU A 615 8.95 -9.39 5.91
CA LEU A 615 9.73 -8.87 4.79
C LEU A 615 10.97 -8.13 5.29
N PRO A 616 12.09 -8.18 4.56
CA PRO A 616 13.26 -7.37 4.88
C PRO A 616 12.95 -5.88 4.88
N ASP A 617 13.52 -5.15 5.85
CA ASP A 617 13.41 -3.69 5.98
C ASP A 617 13.78 -2.93 4.69
N ALA A 618 14.73 -3.47 3.93
CA ALA A 618 15.16 -2.93 2.64
C ALA A 618 14.03 -2.81 1.60
N LEU A 619 12.92 -3.57 1.74
CA LEU A 619 11.76 -3.46 0.85
C LEU A 619 10.82 -2.31 1.19
N LEU A 620 10.85 -1.75 2.43
CA LEU A 620 9.90 -0.72 2.86
C LEU A 620 9.99 0.54 1.99
N GLN A 621 11.21 0.96 1.66
CA GLN A 621 11.51 2.11 0.81
C GLN A 621 11.11 1.92 -0.67
N HIS A 622 10.69 0.71 -1.05
CA HIS A 622 10.16 0.41 -2.39
C HIS A 622 8.63 0.28 -2.40
N LEU A 623 7.98 0.45 -1.26
CA LEU A 623 6.53 0.52 -1.18
C LEU A 623 6.03 1.89 -1.65
N ARG A 624 4.79 1.91 -2.15
CA ARG A 624 4.09 3.13 -2.59
C ARG A 624 2.62 3.06 -2.17
N PHE A 625 2.15 4.09 -1.49
CA PHE A 625 0.73 4.29 -1.25
C PHE A 625 0.10 4.82 -2.53
N LEU A 626 -1.01 4.19 -2.94
CA LEU A 626 -1.72 4.55 -4.15
C LEU A 626 -2.77 5.61 -3.84
N ALA A 627 -2.96 6.51 -4.80
CA ALA A 627 -4.08 7.44 -4.75
C ALA A 627 -5.39 6.62 -4.78
N PRO A 628 -6.36 6.90 -3.89
CA PRO A 628 -7.65 6.23 -3.90
C PRO A 628 -8.33 6.38 -5.26
N SER A 629 -8.89 5.28 -5.76
CA SER A 629 -9.57 5.23 -7.06
C SER A 629 -10.89 4.44 -7.03
N ILE A 630 -11.17 3.76 -5.92
CA ILE A 630 -12.41 3.02 -5.73
C ILE A 630 -13.48 3.99 -5.26
N SER A 631 -14.62 4.02 -5.96
CA SER A 631 -15.83 4.67 -5.47
C SER A 631 -16.64 3.69 -4.62
N SER A 632 -17.41 4.20 -3.65
CA SER A 632 -18.37 3.34 -2.94
C SER A 632 -19.42 2.75 -3.89
N THR A 633 -19.74 3.41 -5.00
CA THR A 633 -20.67 2.90 -6.03
C THR A 633 -20.14 1.72 -6.84
N ASP A 634 -18.83 1.47 -6.81
CA ASP A 634 -18.20 0.37 -7.54
C ASP A 634 -18.25 -0.94 -6.76
N ILE A 635 -18.46 -0.87 -5.44
CA ILE A 635 -18.30 -2.01 -4.53
C ILE A 635 -19.62 -2.38 -3.85
N TYR A 636 -19.77 -3.67 -3.59
CA TYR A 636 -20.69 -4.16 -2.56
C TYR A 636 -20.05 -3.94 -1.19
N LEU A 637 -20.86 -3.67 -0.17
CA LEU A 637 -20.44 -3.68 1.23
C LEU A 637 -21.48 -4.48 2.02
N ASP A 638 -21.02 -5.40 2.86
CA ASP A 638 -21.90 -6.10 3.79
C ASP A 638 -22.54 -5.08 4.75
N ARG A 639 -23.78 -5.32 5.17
CA ARG A 639 -24.56 -4.34 5.93
C ARG A 639 -25.09 -4.93 7.21
N SER A 640 -24.97 -4.15 8.29
CA SER A 640 -25.44 -4.55 9.63
C SER A 640 -26.95 -4.81 9.72
N ASP A 641 -27.73 -4.39 8.73
CA ASP A 641 -29.17 -4.66 8.66
C ASP A 641 -29.56 -5.68 7.56
N ASP A 642 -28.58 -6.30 6.88
CA ASP A 642 -28.83 -7.38 5.92
C ASP A 642 -29.37 -8.62 6.68
N PRO A 643 -30.58 -9.11 6.35
CA PRO A 643 -31.13 -10.32 6.97
C PRO A 643 -30.36 -11.60 6.62
N GLY A 644 -29.55 -11.60 5.55
CA GLY A 644 -28.92 -12.81 5.02
C GLY A 644 -28.01 -13.54 6.02
N CYS A 645 -27.18 -12.79 6.75
CA CYS A 645 -26.28 -13.36 7.77
C CYS A 645 -26.67 -13.00 9.21
N ASN A 646 -27.97 -12.75 9.43
CA ASN A 646 -28.52 -12.40 10.74
C ASN A 646 -27.69 -11.33 11.46
N GLN A 647 -27.30 -10.29 10.72
CA GLN A 647 -26.59 -9.14 11.30
C GLN A 647 -27.49 -8.26 12.19
N GLN A 648 -28.78 -8.61 12.29
CA GLN A 648 -29.83 -7.71 12.71
C GLN A 648 -29.82 -7.40 14.22
N ARG A 649 -29.66 -6.10 14.45
CA ARG A 649 -30.09 -5.17 15.51
C ARG A 649 -30.37 -5.66 16.93
#